data_AF-A0A2E8JTM1-F1
#
_entry.id   AF-A0A2E8JTM1-F1
#
_cell.length_a   1.000
_cell.length_b   1.000
_cell.length_c   1.000
_cell.angle_alpha   90.00
_cell.angle_beta   90.00
_cell.angle_gamma   90.00
#
_symmetry.space_group_name_H-M   'P 1'
#
loop_
_entity.id
_entity.type
_entity.pdbx_description
1 polymer ?
#
loop_
_entity_poly.entity_id
_entity_poly.type
_entity_poly.pdbx_seq_one_letter_code
_entity_poly.pdbx_strand_id
1 'polypeptide(L)'
;MKSQALVLSLLLLLSSTPLVASASSSEDPILVSVHEPEPIETLSIISTYSLGVQSALARVSDISQYNSSVLEQTTSWVAIGVTPVGEGLPHLNGAWLMTTDAGSGLGQLQSMMDEGLIESFYPLIEKHQEPRWVPNDPKFSDQWHLVNTGQSGGTVGEDVNITSAWDSYRGNGVVIGIVDDGFDWTHPDLDDHYESTLDYDYCSNDGDPTPASNKAHGTAAGGVAAAVGNNSLGVSGAAPMAGLAGLQLISCSTTDVREGNTLSHKRQEIDIYSNSWGPSDNGMTLSGPGPLMMAALEGGAQVGRGGLGSIITWAAGNGLDDDDNANKDGYANLRYTIAVTAVTYKGEQSYYAEPGANILVAAPSNGDGESITTTDIEGSGGYTSNDYTDTFGGTSSATPLVSGVIALMLEANSNLTWRDVQHILVETSRKNDASDSSWTTNGDGHLVSHKYGFGVVDATAAVLLSENWTSVSEELNVSSGMQTVDLDIPDNSGAPVNVSFNVTEALHLENVDIFVDIDHTFRGDLEMILTAPSGMQSVLSEKHEDANNNYADWRFSTVQHWGEDSRGQWTLSIEDQGNNDVGTLNEWGLVLYGTERDIDSDGDMLTDANETNVYFTDPFDADSDDDQLSDGYEVLNSSTDPNNNDSDFDALSDGFEVLVKGTNPLLADTDGDGLDDGTEVLVNQTNPLLTDTDGDGLDDGTEVLVNQTNPLLADTDGDLLTDGEEVLQYLSDPLTYDPNTDGDLFYWFDDCNDTDAEIYPGALERLNGIDDDCDGQWDEGFNGTDSDLDTLSDYDEYHVYATNHLLPDTDGDLLRDDEELFVYFTNPLEVDNDSDGDSFYWFEDCNDSNEYINPDMEESLDGVDNNCDQSIDEGFFDSDADNDSLFDYDEFTNRSTDPYNSDTDGDGLLDGEEVFETQTNPLIPDLDNDNDGFRWFLDCDDNDSSVAPNQPEIWNGRDDNCNGAIDDGVDRLAHLTQTPNNRTLFINATDEPLELLLGLDVMTAYEFQNGLTLNVEWIRNGTSIGNGFLFTAPVVDCVAQNSTFEQELCRYNGQTAPYRYTAVISDDQGSANVSWTVYYNVWQPEEDTSSSLVQEYSVAIGLGAVIVVLLVILILQRRRPPEQQTFTDEQVQPFSNVPGAPNLDLFK
;
A
#
# COMPACT_ATOMS: atom_id res chain seq x y z
N MET A 1 -8.45 -42.07 29.57
CA MET A 1 -8.00 -43.48 29.51
C MET A 1 -6.47 -43.62 29.40
N LYS A 2 -5.83 -43.91 30.53
CA LYS A 2 -4.62 -44.73 30.71
C LYS A 2 -3.47 -44.65 29.67
N SER A 3 -2.36 -44.14 30.22
CA SER A 3 -1.07 -44.86 30.31
C SER A 3 -0.11 -44.63 29.14
N GLN A 4 1.17 -44.29 29.31
CA GLN A 4 2.04 -44.15 30.47
C GLN A 4 3.40 -43.66 29.94
N ALA A 5 4.10 -42.79 30.68
CA ALA A 5 5.42 -43.08 31.28
C ALA A 5 6.64 -42.86 30.35
N LEU A 6 7.77 -42.29 30.76
CA LEU A 6 8.27 -41.91 32.10
C LEU A 6 9.57 -41.08 31.90
N VAL A 7 9.73 -40.02 32.71
CA VAL A 7 10.90 -39.71 33.59
C VAL A 7 12.19 -39.13 32.95
N LEU A 8 12.51 -37.84 33.22
CA LEU A 8 13.22 -37.25 34.39
C LEU A 8 14.76 -37.47 34.31
N SER A 9 15.70 -36.56 34.61
CA SER A 9 15.66 -35.23 35.24
C SER A 9 17.09 -34.72 35.57
N LEU A 10 17.16 -33.44 35.98
CA LEU A 10 18.02 -32.81 37.01
C LEU A 10 19.42 -32.28 36.58
N LEU A 11 19.67 -30.94 36.53
CA LEU A 11 19.92 -29.94 37.63
C LEU A 11 21.38 -30.05 38.19
N LEU A 12 22.13 -29.04 38.68
CA LEU A 12 21.91 -27.67 39.17
C LEU A 12 23.27 -27.01 39.60
N LEU A 13 23.31 -25.67 39.59
CA LEU A 13 23.84 -24.72 40.62
C LEU A 13 25.35 -24.35 40.75
N LEU A 14 25.56 -23.01 40.67
CA LEU A 14 26.15 -22.05 41.65
C LEU A 14 27.63 -22.22 42.07
N SER A 15 28.40 -21.19 42.46
CA SER A 15 28.15 -19.81 42.91
C SER A 15 29.48 -19.03 43.03
N SER A 16 29.33 -17.70 43.12
CA SER A 16 30.01 -16.76 44.04
C SER A 16 31.42 -16.19 43.77
N THR A 17 31.43 -14.86 43.85
CA THR A 17 32.48 -13.81 43.90
C THR A 17 33.22 -13.82 45.29
N PRO A 18 33.95 -12.78 45.82
CA PRO A 18 34.30 -11.42 45.34
C PRO A 18 35.73 -10.89 45.74
N LEU A 19 35.94 -9.57 45.53
CA LEU A 19 36.79 -8.56 46.24
C LEU A 19 38.19 -8.14 45.72
N VAL A 20 38.19 -7.06 44.91
CA VAL A 20 38.54 -5.64 45.20
C VAL A 20 39.95 -5.22 45.73
N ALA A 21 40.55 -4.29 44.95
CA ALA A 21 41.42 -3.12 45.24
C ALA A 21 42.81 -3.31 45.88
N SER A 22 43.84 -2.48 45.64
CA SER A 22 44.17 -1.42 44.67
C SER A 22 45.65 -1.07 44.88
N ALA A 23 46.31 -0.47 43.89
CA ALA A 23 47.27 0.65 44.01
C ALA A 23 48.27 0.68 42.86
N SER A 24 48.40 1.87 42.27
CA SER A 24 49.09 2.23 41.04
C SER A 24 50.59 2.50 41.16
N SER A 25 51.29 2.31 40.03
CA SER A 25 52.23 3.24 39.36
C SER A 25 53.60 2.65 39.03
N SER A 26 53.85 2.49 37.73
CA SER A 26 55.13 2.78 37.06
C SER A 26 54.95 2.59 35.55
N GLU A 27 55.07 3.68 34.80
CA GLU A 27 55.23 3.63 33.34
C GLU A 27 56.61 3.08 32.99
N ASP A 28 56.67 2.05 32.15
CA ASP A 28 57.62 1.93 31.05
C ASP A 28 57.26 0.71 30.15
N PRO A 29 57.66 0.73 28.87
CA PRO A 29 57.11 -0.09 27.77
C PRO A 29 57.74 -1.49 27.74
N ILE A 30 57.21 -2.47 26.97
CA ILE A 30 58.00 -3.56 26.29
C ILE A 30 57.15 -4.71 25.67
N LEU A 31 57.51 -5.02 24.43
CA LEU A 31 57.60 -6.30 23.68
C LEU A 31 56.47 -7.35 23.68
N VAL A 32 55.75 -7.35 22.55
CA VAL A 32 55.73 -8.36 21.46
C VAL A 32 56.09 -9.81 21.83
N SER A 33 55.07 -10.67 21.81
CA SER A 33 55.15 -12.14 21.76
C SER A 33 54.46 -12.64 20.49
N VAL A 34 55.01 -13.71 19.93
CA VAL A 34 54.84 -14.24 18.58
C VAL A 34 53.43 -14.78 18.31
N HIS A 35 52.87 -14.36 17.18
CA HIS A 35 51.57 -14.70 16.61
C HIS A 35 51.67 -16.03 15.83
N GLU A 36 50.86 -17.03 16.18
CA GLU A 36 50.50 -18.11 15.25
C GLU A 36 49.42 -17.58 14.28
N PRO A 37 49.39 -18.03 13.02
CA PRO A 37 48.68 -17.31 11.96
C PRO A 37 47.18 -17.60 11.98
N GLU A 38 46.39 -16.53 11.98
CA GLU A 38 44.97 -16.49 11.63
C GLU A 38 44.71 -17.11 10.23
N PRO A 39 43.50 -17.65 9.97
CA PRO A 39 43.12 -18.11 8.64
C PRO A 39 43.12 -16.93 7.68
N ILE A 40 43.70 -17.12 6.49
CA ILE A 40 43.64 -16.13 5.42
C ILE A 40 42.20 -16.14 4.90
N GLU A 41 41.40 -15.12 5.24
CA GLU A 41 40.24 -14.75 4.45
C GLU A 41 40.72 -14.46 3.02
N THR A 42 40.31 -15.30 2.07
CA THR A 42 40.53 -15.01 0.66
C THR A 42 39.61 -13.86 0.27
N LEU A 43 40.14 -12.63 0.35
CA LEU A 43 39.50 -11.43 -0.19
C LEU A 43 39.09 -11.70 -1.65
N SER A 44 37.78 -11.72 -1.91
CA SER A 44 37.21 -11.86 -3.25
C SER A 44 37.79 -10.81 -4.17
N ILE A 45 38.29 -11.20 -5.34
CA ILE A 45 38.81 -10.25 -6.31
C ILE A 45 37.69 -9.41 -6.93
N ILE A 46 36.46 -9.94 -7.00
CA ILE A 46 35.30 -9.26 -7.58
C ILE A 46 34.92 -8.02 -6.77
N SER A 47 34.95 -8.10 -5.42
CA SER A 47 34.65 -6.95 -4.55
C SER A 47 35.65 -5.81 -4.68
N THR A 48 36.82 -6.06 -5.28
CA THR A 48 37.82 -5.02 -5.58
C THR A 48 37.55 -4.24 -6.88
N TYR A 49 36.59 -4.66 -7.70
CA TYR A 49 36.21 -3.96 -8.93
C TYR A 49 35.21 -2.83 -8.66
N SER A 50 35.06 -1.88 -9.60
CA SER A 50 34.02 -0.84 -9.48
C SER A 50 32.62 -1.45 -9.60
N LEU A 51 31.62 -0.79 -9.02
CA LEU A 51 30.23 -1.26 -9.04
C LEU A 51 29.74 -1.54 -10.46
N GLY A 52 30.10 -0.70 -11.45
CA GLY A 52 29.75 -0.93 -12.85
C GLY A 52 30.36 -2.20 -13.47
N VAL A 53 31.55 -2.62 -13.04
CA VAL A 53 32.17 -3.89 -13.47
C VAL A 53 31.54 -5.07 -12.74
N GLN A 54 31.19 -4.93 -11.46
CA GLN A 54 30.49 -5.95 -10.69
C GLN A 54 29.09 -6.23 -11.29
N SER A 55 28.31 -5.18 -11.57
CA SER A 55 26.99 -5.31 -12.22
C SER A 55 27.10 -5.89 -13.63
N ALA A 56 28.13 -5.52 -14.40
CA ALA A 56 28.35 -6.10 -15.71
C ALA A 56 28.72 -7.59 -15.64
N LEU A 57 29.55 -7.98 -14.67
CA LEU A 57 29.96 -9.36 -14.42
C LEU A 57 28.77 -10.20 -14.00
N ALA A 58 27.99 -9.75 -13.00
CA ALA A 58 26.79 -10.41 -12.52
C ALA A 58 25.80 -10.66 -13.67
N ARG A 59 25.62 -9.65 -14.54
CA ARG A 59 24.81 -9.80 -15.74
C ARG A 59 25.38 -10.85 -16.68
N VAL A 60 26.65 -10.80 -17.10
CA VAL A 60 27.16 -11.73 -18.14
C VAL A 60 27.49 -13.14 -17.65
N SER A 61 27.68 -13.34 -16.34
CA SER A 61 27.94 -14.64 -15.72
C SER A 61 26.68 -15.47 -15.48
N ASP A 62 25.50 -14.87 -15.63
CA ASP A 62 24.25 -15.64 -15.64
C ASP A 62 24.15 -16.46 -16.94
N ILE A 63 24.53 -17.75 -16.84
CA ILE A 63 24.57 -18.66 -17.98
C ILE A 63 23.17 -18.89 -18.59
N SER A 64 22.10 -18.69 -17.81
CA SER A 64 20.73 -18.98 -18.22
C SER A 64 20.22 -18.07 -19.35
N GLN A 65 20.78 -16.87 -19.49
CA GLN A 65 20.41 -15.94 -20.55
C GLN A 65 20.90 -16.38 -21.95
N TYR A 66 21.80 -17.37 -22.06
CA TYR A 66 22.39 -17.79 -23.33
C TYR A 66 21.75 -19.06 -23.85
N ASN A 67 21.42 -19.08 -25.15
CA ASN A 67 20.87 -20.26 -25.81
C ASN A 67 21.83 -21.47 -25.69
N SER A 68 21.31 -22.63 -25.31
CA SER A 68 22.09 -23.86 -25.08
C SER A 68 22.95 -24.27 -26.29
N SER A 69 22.44 -24.08 -27.51
CA SER A 69 23.19 -24.36 -28.75
C SER A 69 24.40 -23.44 -28.96
N VAL A 70 24.37 -22.22 -28.42
CA VAL A 70 25.46 -21.24 -28.46
C VAL A 70 26.53 -21.60 -27.42
N LEU A 71 26.11 -21.99 -26.22
CA LEU A 71 27.02 -22.44 -25.15
C LEU A 71 27.78 -23.71 -25.54
N GLU A 72 27.12 -24.68 -26.19
CA GLU A 72 27.76 -25.89 -26.71
C GLU A 72 28.81 -25.58 -27.79
N GLN A 73 28.61 -24.52 -28.57
CA GLN A 73 29.56 -24.10 -29.62
C GLN A 73 30.66 -23.18 -29.10
N THR A 74 30.56 -22.70 -27.85
CA THR A 74 31.51 -21.72 -27.27
C THR A 74 32.81 -22.39 -26.85
N THR A 75 33.91 -22.00 -27.49
CA THR A 75 35.27 -22.50 -27.18
C THR A 75 36.09 -21.54 -26.33
N SER A 76 35.63 -20.31 -26.09
CA SER A 76 36.38 -19.27 -25.38
C SER A 76 35.55 -18.69 -24.25
N TRP A 77 36.19 -18.51 -23.10
CA TRP A 77 35.54 -18.16 -21.84
C TRP A 77 36.44 -17.23 -21.05
N VAL A 78 35.84 -16.36 -20.25
CA VAL A 78 36.59 -15.54 -19.28
C VAL A 78 36.31 -16.09 -17.90
N ALA A 79 37.36 -16.36 -17.14
CA ALA A 79 37.31 -16.79 -15.76
C ALA A 79 37.94 -15.73 -14.86
N ILE A 80 37.29 -15.40 -13.75
CA ILE A 80 37.71 -14.37 -12.79
C ILE A 80 38.12 -15.07 -11.51
N GLY A 81 39.33 -14.81 -11.02
CA GLY A 81 39.83 -15.35 -9.76
C GLY A 81 41.31 -15.03 -9.55
N VAL A 82 41.77 -15.12 -8.32
CA VAL A 82 43.19 -14.89 -7.99
C VAL A 82 44.12 -16.00 -8.51
N THR A 83 43.58 -17.17 -8.86
CA THR A 83 44.33 -18.32 -9.35
C THR A 83 44.48 -18.27 -10.87
N PRO A 84 45.72 -18.29 -11.42
CA PRO A 84 45.93 -18.31 -12.86
C PRO A 84 45.45 -19.62 -13.49
N VAL A 85 44.30 -19.58 -14.15
CA VAL A 85 43.73 -20.74 -14.86
C VAL A 85 43.97 -20.70 -16.36
N GLY A 86 44.26 -19.54 -16.94
CA GLY A 86 44.42 -19.32 -18.38
C GLY A 86 45.39 -18.18 -18.74
N GLU A 87 45.23 -17.59 -19.93
CA GLU A 87 46.00 -16.42 -20.35
C GLU A 87 45.47 -15.16 -19.65
N GLY A 88 46.33 -14.41 -18.93
CA GLY A 88 45.89 -13.23 -18.19
C GLY A 88 45.41 -12.11 -19.10
N LEU A 89 44.24 -11.54 -18.80
CA LEU A 89 43.65 -10.43 -19.53
C LEU A 89 44.14 -9.08 -18.96
N PRO A 90 44.63 -8.15 -19.80
CA PRO A 90 45.41 -7.00 -19.33
C PRO A 90 44.58 -5.86 -18.70
N HIS A 91 43.25 -5.89 -18.85
CA HIS A 91 42.36 -4.80 -18.44
C HIS A 91 41.63 -5.05 -17.12
N LEU A 92 41.62 -6.29 -16.64
CA LEU A 92 40.93 -6.67 -15.40
C LEU A 92 41.82 -7.61 -14.59
N ASN A 93 42.25 -7.15 -13.42
CA ASN A 93 43.19 -7.90 -12.57
C ASN A 93 42.51 -9.18 -12.04
N GLY A 94 43.11 -10.35 -12.25
CA GLY A 94 42.50 -11.63 -11.91
C GLY A 94 41.54 -12.20 -12.97
N ALA A 95 41.49 -11.62 -14.17
CA ALA A 95 40.74 -12.17 -15.29
C ALA A 95 41.64 -13.02 -16.20
N TRP A 96 41.16 -14.19 -16.59
CA TRP A 96 41.88 -15.18 -17.37
C TRP A 96 41.05 -15.63 -18.57
N LEU A 97 41.63 -15.60 -19.76
CA LEU A 97 41.06 -16.18 -20.96
C LEU A 97 41.32 -17.68 -20.99
N MET A 98 40.23 -18.43 -21.04
CA MET A 98 40.19 -19.89 -21.07
C MET A 98 39.69 -20.35 -22.43
N THR A 99 40.45 -21.24 -23.09
CA THR A 99 40.03 -21.87 -24.34
C THR A 99 39.80 -23.36 -24.12
N THR A 100 38.64 -23.85 -24.54
CA THR A 100 38.15 -25.21 -24.30
C THR A 100 37.64 -25.84 -25.60
N ASP A 101 37.46 -27.17 -25.63
CA ASP A 101 36.83 -27.85 -26.75
C ASP A 101 35.31 -27.60 -26.73
N ALA A 102 34.69 -27.42 -27.90
CA ALA A 102 33.25 -27.22 -28.03
C ALA A 102 32.47 -28.34 -27.32
N GLY A 103 31.46 -27.96 -26.53
CA GLY A 103 30.64 -28.84 -25.71
C GLY A 103 31.25 -29.23 -24.36
N SER A 104 32.49 -28.84 -24.06
CA SER A 104 33.17 -29.19 -22.80
C SER A 104 33.48 -28.00 -21.89
N GLY A 105 33.40 -26.77 -22.39
CA GLY A 105 33.86 -25.58 -21.67
C GLY A 105 33.06 -25.25 -20.42
N LEU A 106 31.73 -25.26 -20.52
CA LEU A 106 30.84 -24.92 -19.40
C LEU A 106 31.08 -25.85 -18.19
N GLY A 107 31.06 -27.17 -18.41
CA GLY A 107 31.28 -28.13 -17.34
C GLY A 107 32.68 -28.06 -16.71
N GLN A 108 33.70 -27.69 -17.50
CA GLN A 108 35.06 -27.51 -16.98
C GLN A 108 35.16 -26.28 -16.07
N LEU A 109 34.56 -25.15 -16.45
CA LEU A 109 34.60 -23.93 -15.64
C LEU A 109 33.70 -24.00 -14.42
N GLN A 110 32.56 -24.70 -14.51
CA GLN A 110 31.73 -25.03 -13.36
C GLN A 110 32.55 -25.79 -12.30
N SER A 111 33.27 -26.85 -12.72
CA SER A 111 34.16 -27.61 -11.84
C SER A 111 35.25 -26.73 -11.22
N MET A 112 35.84 -25.79 -11.98
CA MET A 112 36.85 -24.87 -11.45
C MET A 112 36.28 -23.88 -10.43
N MET A 113 35.03 -23.44 -10.63
CA MET A 113 34.32 -22.58 -9.69
C MET A 113 33.98 -23.34 -8.40
N ASP A 114 33.45 -24.55 -8.51
CA ASP A 114 33.13 -25.43 -7.37
C ASP A 114 34.38 -25.82 -6.56
N GLU A 115 35.52 -25.95 -7.23
CA GLU A 115 36.83 -26.18 -6.60
C GLU A 115 37.46 -24.92 -5.99
N GLY A 116 36.81 -23.75 -6.12
CA GLY A 116 37.30 -22.47 -5.59
C GLY A 116 38.52 -21.92 -6.33
N LEU A 117 38.81 -22.41 -7.54
CA LEU A 117 39.92 -21.92 -8.36
C LEU A 117 39.59 -20.57 -9.01
N ILE A 118 38.31 -20.33 -9.29
CA ILE A 118 37.78 -19.10 -9.89
C ILE A 118 36.50 -18.70 -9.13
N GLU A 119 36.23 -17.40 -9.06
CA GLU A 119 35.08 -16.79 -8.38
C GLU A 119 33.90 -16.56 -9.32
N SER A 120 34.15 -16.33 -10.61
CA SER A 120 33.11 -16.13 -11.63
C SER A 120 33.64 -16.54 -13.00
N PHE A 121 32.76 -16.92 -13.92
CA PHE A 121 33.11 -17.07 -15.33
C PHE A 121 31.94 -16.68 -16.23
N TYR A 122 32.24 -16.38 -17.49
CA TYR A 122 31.23 -16.16 -18.51
C TYR A 122 31.73 -16.58 -19.90
N PRO A 123 30.82 -17.03 -20.78
CA PRO A 123 31.17 -17.41 -22.14
C PRO A 123 31.55 -16.18 -22.95
N LEU A 124 32.66 -16.25 -23.69
CA LEU A 124 33.07 -15.19 -24.60
C LEU A 124 32.38 -15.42 -25.95
N ILE A 125 31.10 -15.04 -26.02
CA ILE A 125 30.25 -15.22 -27.19
C ILE A 125 30.44 -14.04 -28.13
N GLU A 126 30.54 -14.33 -29.42
CA GLU A 126 30.44 -13.31 -30.46
C GLU A 126 29.03 -12.71 -30.43
N LYS A 127 28.90 -11.52 -29.86
CA LYS A 127 27.66 -10.77 -29.91
C LYS A 127 27.53 -10.13 -31.29
N HIS A 128 26.45 -10.47 -31.99
CA HIS A 128 25.96 -9.65 -33.08
C HIS A 128 25.37 -8.39 -32.46
N GLN A 129 26.11 -7.29 -32.55
CA GLN A 129 25.54 -5.98 -32.31
C GLN A 129 24.62 -5.70 -33.49
N GLU A 130 23.31 -5.77 -33.27
CA GLU A 130 22.38 -5.17 -34.22
C GLU A 130 22.59 -3.65 -34.11
N PRO A 131 22.90 -2.98 -35.22
CA PRO A 131 22.96 -1.53 -35.21
C PRO A 131 21.57 -1.02 -34.82
N ARG A 132 21.48 -0.25 -33.73
CA ARG A 132 20.31 0.58 -33.44
C ARG A 132 19.92 1.29 -34.72
N TRP A 133 18.63 1.43 -34.98
CA TRP A 133 18.24 2.15 -36.17
C TRP A 133 18.71 3.60 -36.05
N VAL A 134 19.63 3.98 -36.94
CA VAL A 134 20.16 5.33 -37.05
C VAL A 134 19.93 5.76 -38.49
N PRO A 135 19.23 6.87 -38.72
CA PRO A 135 19.02 7.42 -40.05
C PRO A 135 20.37 7.62 -40.78
N ASN A 136 20.40 7.34 -42.08
CA ASN A 136 21.64 7.41 -42.89
C ASN A 136 21.88 8.79 -43.53
N ASP A 137 21.10 9.77 -43.07
CA ASP A 137 20.91 11.10 -43.62
C ASP A 137 22.14 11.99 -43.35
N PRO A 138 22.67 12.72 -44.36
CA PRO A 138 23.97 13.39 -44.22
C PRO A 138 24.04 14.48 -43.15
N LYS A 139 22.90 15.04 -42.71
CA LYS A 139 22.82 16.07 -41.67
C LYS A 139 22.30 15.53 -40.33
N PHE A 140 22.05 14.22 -40.19
CA PHE A 140 21.56 13.64 -38.92
C PHE A 140 22.51 13.91 -37.74
N SER A 141 23.83 13.95 -37.98
CA SER A 141 24.81 14.30 -36.93
C SER A 141 24.68 15.73 -36.40
N ASP A 142 24.04 16.61 -37.17
CA ASP A 142 23.79 18.00 -36.82
C ASP A 142 22.45 18.15 -36.05
N GLN A 143 21.63 17.10 -35.99
CA GLN A 143 20.33 17.06 -35.30
C GLN A 143 20.48 16.65 -33.83
N TRP A 144 21.14 17.51 -33.05
CA TRP A 144 21.38 17.29 -31.63
C TRP A 144 20.09 17.12 -30.81
N HIS A 145 18.97 17.69 -31.25
CA HIS A 145 17.66 17.54 -30.62
C HIS A 145 17.15 16.10 -30.62
N LEU A 146 17.59 15.26 -31.57
CA LEU A 146 17.27 13.83 -31.65
C LEU A 146 18.34 12.99 -30.94
N VAL A 147 19.61 13.35 -31.10
CA VAL A 147 20.76 12.68 -30.45
C VAL A 147 21.85 13.69 -30.09
N ASN A 148 21.92 14.03 -28.81
CA ASN A 148 22.91 14.93 -28.24
C ASN A 148 24.10 14.12 -27.69
N THR A 149 25.15 14.06 -28.49
CA THR A 149 26.44 13.46 -28.15
C THR A 149 27.40 14.41 -27.44
N GLY A 150 26.92 15.59 -27.02
CA GLY A 150 27.74 16.69 -26.50
C GLY A 150 28.42 17.51 -27.61
N GLN A 151 27.91 17.41 -28.85
CA GLN A 151 28.36 18.25 -29.95
C GLN A 151 28.18 19.73 -29.60
N SER A 152 29.09 20.56 -30.11
CA SER A 152 29.08 22.00 -29.89
C SER A 152 29.09 22.49 -28.43
N GLY A 153 29.40 21.61 -27.46
CA GLY A 153 29.41 21.96 -26.04
C GLY A 153 28.11 21.68 -25.29
N GLY A 154 27.23 20.87 -25.89
CA GLY A 154 25.97 20.43 -25.28
C GLY A 154 26.16 19.45 -24.14
N THR A 155 25.08 19.25 -23.39
CA THR A 155 25.01 18.23 -22.35
C THR A 155 24.54 16.93 -22.97
N VAL A 156 25.35 15.86 -22.86
CA VAL A 156 25.01 14.55 -23.42
C VAL A 156 23.70 14.05 -22.81
N GLY A 157 22.78 13.59 -23.66
CA GLY A 157 21.45 13.14 -23.25
C GLY A 157 20.41 14.25 -23.06
N GLU A 158 20.79 15.53 -23.23
CA GLU A 158 19.81 16.62 -23.39
C GLU A 158 19.32 16.66 -24.84
N ASP A 159 18.55 15.62 -25.17
CA ASP A 159 17.80 15.37 -26.39
C ASP A 159 16.45 14.72 -26.00
N VAL A 160 15.62 14.38 -26.99
CA VAL A 160 14.31 13.73 -26.74
C VAL A 160 14.38 12.22 -26.51
N ASN A 161 15.57 11.62 -26.39
CA ASN A 161 15.77 10.19 -26.16
C ASN A 161 14.97 9.28 -27.13
N ILE A 162 15.12 9.49 -28.44
CA ILE A 162 14.23 8.87 -29.45
C ILE A 162 14.72 7.54 -30.04
N THR A 163 16.03 7.26 -29.93
CA THR A 163 16.64 6.16 -30.69
C THR A 163 16.09 4.77 -30.37
N SER A 164 15.67 4.51 -29.13
CA SER A 164 15.08 3.22 -28.74
C SER A 164 13.63 3.10 -29.22
N ALA A 165 12.87 4.20 -29.23
CA ALA A 165 11.52 4.22 -29.80
C ALA A 165 11.53 3.82 -31.28
N TRP A 166 12.49 4.33 -32.06
CA TRP A 166 12.63 4.02 -33.49
C TRP A 166 12.92 2.57 -33.83
N ASP A 167 13.44 1.78 -32.90
CA ASP A 167 13.63 0.35 -33.13
C ASP A 167 12.27 -0.34 -33.37
N SER A 168 11.18 0.19 -32.80
CA SER A 168 9.81 -0.36 -32.91
C SER A 168 8.82 0.55 -33.65
N TYR A 169 8.83 1.86 -33.41
CA TYR A 169 7.83 2.82 -33.88
C TYR A 169 8.46 4.05 -34.52
N ARG A 170 7.94 4.49 -35.66
CA ARG A 170 8.47 5.61 -36.48
C ARG A 170 7.37 6.57 -36.96
N GLY A 171 6.17 6.45 -36.44
CA GLY A 171 4.98 7.24 -36.76
C GLY A 171 4.09 6.64 -37.85
N ASN A 172 4.31 5.38 -38.25
CA ASN A 172 3.61 4.82 -39.40
C ASN A 172 2.09 4.73 -39.17
N GLY A 173 1.32 5.33 -40.07
CA GLY A 173 -0.15 5.33 -40.00
C GLY A 173 -0.77 6.48 -39.21
N VAL A 174 0.06 7.38 -38.67
CA VAL A 174 -0.36 8.61 -37.98
C VAL A 174 -0.14 9.82 -38.90
N VAL A 175 -1.07 10.78 -38.91
CA VAL A 175 -0.98 11.99 -39.76
C VAL A 175 -0.82 13.26 -38.92
N ILE A 176 0.20 14.05 -39.24
CA ILE A 176 0.50 15.36 -38.64
C ILE A 176 0.14 16.48 -39.62
N GLY A 177 -0.83 17.31 -39.25
CA GLY A 177 -1.19 18.55 -39.94
C GLY A 177 -0.34 19.72 -39.46
N ILE A 178 0.48 20.30 -40.34
CA ILE A 178 1.31 21.47 -40.05
C ILE A 178 0.51 22.73 -40.40
N VAL A 179 0.04 23.45 -39.39
CA VAL A 179 -0.77 24.67 -39.54
C VAL A 179 0.12 25.90 -39.51
N ASP A 180 0.45 26.45 -40.69
CA ASP A 180 1.52 27.45 -40.79
C ASP A 180 1.43 28.37 -42.03
N ASP A 181 2.56 28.91 -42.49
CA ASP A 181 2.69 29.87 -43.59
C ASP A 181 2.83 29.24 -44.98
N GLY A 182 2.77 27.91 -45.04
CA GLY A 182 2.84 27.11 -46.25
C GLY A 182 3.71 25.88 -46.04
N PHE A 183 3.67 24.96 -46.98
CA PHE A 183 4.34 23.67 -46.87
C PHE A 183 4.88 23.23 -48.23
N ASP A 184 6.21 23.14 -48.35
CA ASP A 184 6.87 22.68 -49.57
C ASP A 184 6.77 21.15 -49.67
N TRP A 185 5.58 20.68 -50.02
CA TRP A 185 5.24 19.26 -50.02
C TRP A 185 5.97 18.44 -51.10
N THR A 186 6.62 19.10 -52.06
CA THR A 186 7.45 18.43 -53.07
C THR A 186 8.89 18.22 -52.62
N HIS A 187 9.26 18.74 -51.44
CA HIS A 187 10.60 18.60 -50.90
C HIS A 187 10.98 17.11 -50.82
N PRO A 188 12.14 16.67 -51.35
CA PRO A 188 12.53 15.25 -51.42
C PRO A 188 12.66 14.52 -50.08
N ASP A 189 12.66 15.27 -48.98
CA ASP A 189 12.74 14.76 -47.61
C ASP A 189 11.38 14.82 -46.89
N LEU A 190 10.30 15.16 -47.60
CA LEU A 190 8.92 15.28 -47.10
C LEU A 190 7.90 14.55 -47.99
N ASP A 191 8.18 14.33 -49.28
CA ASP A 191 7.20 13.89 -50.29
C ASP A 191 6.78 12.41 -50.19
N ASP A 192 7.65 11.52 -49.69
CA ASP A 192 7.38 10.07 -49.62
C ASP A 192 6.15 9.72 -48.75
N HIS A 193 5.88 10.52 -47.72
CA HIS A 193 4.78 10.33 -46.77
C HIS A 193 3.77 11.50 -46.76
N TYR A 194 3.80 12.36 -47.78
CA TYR A 194 2.88 13.50 -47.85
C TYR A 194 1.45 13.09 -48.25
N GLU A 195 0.46 13.54 -47.49
CA GLU A 195 -0.96 13.23 -47.66
C GLU A 195 -1.71 14.36 -48.38
N SER A 196 -1.51 14.48 -49.69
CA SER A 196 -2.05 15.56 -50.54
C SER A 196 -3.58 15.59 -50.72
N THR A 197 -4.33 14.80 -49.94
CA THR A 197 -5.81 14.85 -49.92
C THR A 197 -6.35 15.44 -48.62
N LEU A 198 -5.44 15.70 -47.67
CA LEU A 198 -5.69 16.25 -46.34
C LEU A 198 -5.12 17.67 -46.21
N ASP A 199 -4.48 18.18 -47.27
CA ASP A 199 -3.89 19.51 -47.33
C ASP A 199 -4.91 20.59 -47.73
N TYR A 200 -4.60 21.83 -47.37
CA TYR A 200 -5.42 22.97 -47.76
C TYR A 200 -4.71 24.31 -47.59
N ASP A 201 -4.87 25.20 -48.59
CA ASP A 201 -4.51 26.61 -48.47
C ASP A 201 -5.76 27.45 -48.15
N TYR A 202 -5.85 27.93 -46.90
CA TYR A 202 -6.93 28.82 -46.47
C TYR A 202 -6.74 30.27 -46.96
N CYS A 203 -5.52 30.67 -47.34
CA CYS A 203 -5.24 31.95 -47.98
C CYS A 203 -5.83 32.05 -49.38
N SER A 204 -5.62 31.03 -50.22
CA SER A 204 -6.12 31.01 -51.61
C SER A 204 -7.44 30.24 -51.79
N ASN A 205 -7.84 29.42 -50.80
CA ASN A 205 -8.99 28.51 -50.83
C ASN A 205 -8.89 27.42 -51.91
N ASP A 206 -7.77 26.72 -51.95
CA ASP A 206 -7.52 25.54 -52.79
C ASP A 206 -6.74 24.46 -52.03
N GLY A 207 -6.50 23.30 -52.66
CA GLY A 207 -5.78 22.17 -52.07
C GLY A 207 -4.31 22.15 -52.51
N ASP A 208 -3.61 23.27 -52.34
CA ASP A 208 -2.18 23.38 -52.63
C ASP A 208 -1.52 24.36 -51.63
N PRO A 209 -0.89 23.86 -50.56
CA PRO A 209 -0.31 24.71 -49.52
C PRO A 209 1.09 25.22 -49.89
N THR A 210 1.50 25.19 -51.16
CA THR A 210 2.84 25.58 -51.59
C THR A 210 3.23 26.98 -51.06
N PRO A 211 4.37 27.11 -50.38
CA PRO A 211 4.75 28.35 -49.73
C PRO A 211 5.23 29.41 -50.73
N ALA A 212 5.09 30.68 -50.34
CA ALA A 212 5.84 31.74 -51.00
C ALA A 212 7.33 31.63 -50.64
N SER A 213 8.23 32.16 -51.49
CA SER A 213 9.69 32.00 -51.34
C SER A 213 10.30 32.56 -50.04
N ASN A 214 9.54 33.28 -49.21
CA ASN A 214 9.96 33.85 -47.94
C ASN A 214 9.12 33.33 -46.76
N LYS A 215 8.42 32.20 -46.95
CA LYS A 215 7.46 31.59 -46.03
C LYS A 215 7.84 30.13 -45.77
N ALA A 216 9.04 29.93 -45.22
CA ALA A 216 9.64 28.61 -45.04
C ALA A 216 9.34 27.96 -43.69
N HIS A 217 8.60 28.66 -42.82
CA HIS A 217 8.44 28.26 -41.43
C HIS A 217 7.72 26.92 -41.33
N GLY A 218 6.60 26.73 -42.03
CA GLY A 218 5.88 25.46 -42.05
C GLY A 218 6.66 24.29 -42.66
N THR A 219 7.52 24.56 -43.64
CA THR A 219 8.38 23.53 -44.25
C THR A 219 9.46 23.07 -43.27
N ALA A 220 10.07 23.99 -42.52
CA ALA A 220 11.05 23.68 -41.50
C ALA A 220 10.44 22.93 -40.30
N ALA A 221 9.25 23.36 -39.86
CA ALA A 221 8.48 22.67 -38.81
C ALA A 221 8.11 21.24 -39.22
N GLY A 222 7.65 21.04 -40.46
CA GLY A 222 7.38 19.70 -41.01
C GLY A 222 8.56 18.75 -40.97
N GLY A 223 9.76 19.26 -41.30
CA GLY A 223 10.97 18.45 -41.26
C GLY A 223 11.35 18.02 -39.85
N VAL A 224 11.15 18.87 -38.84
CA VAL A 224 11.38 18.51 -37.43
C VAL A 224 10.41 17.41 -37.00
N ALA A 225 9.14 17.54 -37.36
CA ALA A 225 8.12 16.56 -37.02
C ALA A 225 8.35 15.20 -37.69
N ALA A 226 8.52 15.19 -39.02
CA ALA A 226 8.43 13.96 -39.82
C ALA A 226 9.16 14.01 -41.17
N ALA A 227 10.35 14.63 -41.28
CA ALA A 227 11.20 14.37 -42.45
C ALA A 227 11.49 12.87 -42.58
N VAL A 228 11.47 12.35 -43.81
CA VAL A 228 11.35 10.91 -44.13
C VAL A 228 12.42 10.06 -43.47
N GLY A 229 13.65 10.57 -43.37
CA GLY A 229 14.76 9.85 -42.75
C GLY A 229 15.13 8.54 -43.46
N ASN A 230 16.38 8.12 -43.27
CA ASN A 230 16.98 6.92 -43.86
C ASN A 230 16.82 6.82 -45.39
N ASN A 231 16.64 7.94 -46.08
CA ASN A 231 16.50 8.05 -47.54
C ASN A 231 17.80 8.57 -48.20
N SER A 232 18.84 8.81 -47.40
CA SER A 232 20.15 9.35 -47.79
C SER A 232 20.12 10.81 -48.26
N LEU A 233 19.07 11.54 -47.89
CA LEU A 233 18.88 12.97 -48.08
C LEU A 233 18.93 13.65 -46.69
N GLY A 234 18.79 14.96 -46.62
CA GLY A 234 19.44 15.75 -45.57
C GLY A 234 19.20 15.31 -44.13
N VAL A 235 17.95 15.26 -43.66
CA VAL A 235 17.61 15.14 -42.22
C VAL A 235 16.63 13.99 -41.95
N SER A 236 16.36 13.72 -40.67
CA SER A 236 15.26 12.86 -40.22
C SER A 236 14.34 13.65 -39.30
N GLY A 237 13.03 13.49 -39.43
CA GLY A 237 12.10 13.98 -38.42
C GLY A 237 12.07 13.08 -37.20
N ALA A 238 11.35 13.49 -36.16
CA ALA A 238 11.09 12.66 -34.99
C ALA A 238 10.21 11.44 -35.33
N ALA A 239 9.25 11.59 -36.23
CA ALA A 239 8.40 10.50 -36.75
C ALA A 239 8.61 10.31 -38.26
N PRO A 240 9.73 9.68 -38.68
CA PRO A 240 10.14 9.63 -40.08
C PRO A 240 9.16 8.90 -41.03
N MET A 241 8.24 8.11 -40.49
CA MET A 241 7.21 7.39 -41.26
C MET A 241 5.80 7.93 -41.06
N ALA A 242 5.64 9.06 -40.33
CA ALA A 242 4.34 9.71 -40.19
C ALA A 242 3.91 10.42 -41.48
N GLY A 243 2.60 10.42 -41.72
CA GLY A 243 2.00 11.20 -42.78
C GLY A 243 2.04 12.70 -42.46
N LEU A 244 2.25 13.54 -43.47
CA LEU A 244 2.24 15.00 -43.32
C LEU A 244 1.14 15.65 -44.17
N ALA A 245 0.44 16.62 -43.61
CA ALA A 245 -0.53 17.46 -44.32
C ALA A 245 -0.21 18.94 -44.10
N GLY A 246 -0.11 19.72 -45.19
CA GLY A 246 0.15 21.16 -45.11
C GLY A 246 -1.15 21.97 -45.01
N LEU A 247 -1.30 22.75 -43.94
CA LEU A 247 -2.48 23.61 -43.73
C LEU A 247 -2.03 25.08 -43.68
N GLN A 248 -2.08 25.76 -44.83
CA GLN A 248 -1.60 27.14 -44.93
C GLN A 248 -2.65 28.13 -44.42
N LEU A 249 -2.31 28.82 -43.33
CA LEU A 249 -3.20 29.76 -42.62
C LEU A 249 -2.57 31.16 -42.47
N ILE A 250 -1.32 31.24 -42.02
CA ILE A 250 -0.69 32.50 -41.55
C ILE A 250 0.17 33.20 -42.61
N SER A 251 0.13 32.73 -43.88
CA SER A 251 0.71 33.48 -45.00
C SER A 251 -0.10 34.73 -45.39
N CYS A 252 -1.29 34.89 -44.82
CA CYS A 252 -2.20 35.99 -45.05
C CYS A 252 -2.88 36.40 -43.73
N SER A 253 -3.65 37.49 -43.75
CA SER A 253 -4.47 37.86 -42.60
C SER A 253 -5.56 36.83 -42.35
N THR A 254 -5.74 36.45 -41.10
CA THR A 254 -6.73 35.48 -40.65
C THR A 254 -7.99 36.14 -40.07
N THR A 255 -9.02 35.33 -39.85
CA THR A 255 -10.29 35.65 -39.20
C THR A 255 -10.72 34.45 -38.38
N ASP A 256 -11.47 34.65 -37.29
CA ASP A 256 -11.99 33.57 -36.42
C ASP A 256 -12.60 32.37 -37.18
N VAL A 257 -13.44 32.61 -38.20
CA VAL A 257 -14.02 31.51 -39.01
C VAL A 257 -12.98 30.72 -39.80
N ARG A 258 -11.87 31.36 -40.19
CA ARG A 258 -10.79 30.72 -40.95
C ARG A 258 -9.92 29.87 -40.04
N GLU A 259 -9.56 30.39 -38.87
CA GLU A 259 -8.89 29.62 -37.81
C GLU A 259 -9.71 28.39 -37.45
N GLY A 260 -10.99 28.58 -37.09
CA GLY A 260 -11.86 27.46 -36.70
C GLY A 260 -12.07 26.43 -37.82
N ASN A 261 -12.18 26.86 -39.07
CA ASN A 261 -12.24 25.93 -40.21
C ASN A 261 -10.93 25.15 -40.38
N THR A 262 -9.78 25.79 -40.13
CA THR A 262 -8.47 25.15 -40.25
C THR A 262 -8.30 24.05 -39.22
N LEU A 263 -8.63 24.32 -37.95
CA LEU A 263 -8.52 23.32 -36.87
C LEU A 263 -9.64 22.27 -36.90
N SER A 264 -10.71 22.50 -37.65
CA SER A 264 -11.72 21.48 -37.94
C SER A 264 -11.44 20.70 -39.23
N HIS A 265 -10.38 21.02 -39.97
CA HIS A 265 -10.09 20.45 -41.28
C HIS A 265 -9.73 18.98 -41.18
N LYS A 266 -10.54 18.07 -41.73
CA LYS A 266 -10.19 16.64 -41.81
C LYS A 266 -9.80 15.99 -40.48
N ARG A 267 -10.38 16.48 -39.40
CA ARG A 267 -10.28 16.02 -38.00
C ARG A 267 -10.59 14.55 -37.72
N GLN A 268 -11.03 13.78 -38.72
CA GLN A 268 -11.18 12.32 -38.62
C GLN A 268 -9.99 11.57 -39.21
N GLU A 269 -9.23 12.24 -40.09
CA GLU A 269 -8.12 11.67 -40.84
C GLU A 269 -6.76 12.29 -40.46
N ILE A 270 -6.74 13.52 -39.92
CA ILE A 270 -5.57 14.14 -39.30
C ILE A 270 -5.62 13.88 -37.81
N ASP A 271 -4.56 13.27 -37.28
CA ASP A 271 -4.47 12.92 -35.87
C ASP A 271 -3.99 14.09 -35.01
N ILE A 272 -2.93 14.76 -35.48
CA ILE A 272 -2.20 15.78 -34.72
C ILE A 272 -2.19 17.09 -35.52
N TYR A 273 -2.50 18.21 -34.89
CA TYR A 273 -2.36 19.55 -35.46
C TYR A 273 -1.24 20.29 -34.74
N SER A 274 -0.15 20.56 -35.45
CA SER A 274 1.00 21.32 -34.93
C SER A 274 0.87 22.79 -35.27
N ASN A 275 0.82 23.64 -34.25
CA ASN A 275 0.60 25.08 -34.37
C ASN A 275 1.75 25.85 -33.75
N SER A 276 2.46 26.65 -34.55
CA SER A 276 3.60 27.44 -34.11
C SER A 276 3.40 28.92 -34.40
N TRP A 277 2.22 29.42 -33.99
CA TRP A 277 1.75 30.79 -34.18
C TRP A 277 0.80 31.17 -33.06
N GLY A 278 0.67 32.47 -32.79
CA GLY A 278 -0.19 32.99 -31.75
C GLY A 278 -0.37 34.50 -31.90
N PRO A 279 -0.78 35.20 -30.84
CA PRO A 279 -0.70 36.65 -30.73
C PRO A 279 0.74 37.16 -30.88
N SER A 280 0.94 38.48 -30.70
CA SER A 280 2.29 39.04 -30.74
C SER A 280 2.96 38.87 -29.39
N ASP A 281 4.05 38.11 -29.36
CA ASP A 281 4.93 37.89 -28.21
C ASP A 281 5.74 39.18 -27.92
N ASN A 282 5.11 40.17 -27.28
CA ASN A 282 5.71 41.50 -27.05
C ASN A 282 5.53 41.99 -25.62
N GLY A 283 5.14 41.09 -24.71
CA GLY A 283 4.88 41.39 -23.30
C GLY A 283 3.62 42.23 -23.07
N MET A 284 2.89 42.63 -24.12
CA MET A 284 1.78 43.60 -24.04
C MET A 284 0.52 43.14 -24.76
N THR A 285 0.52 42.00 -25.44
CA THR A 285 -0.62 41.56 -26.23
C THR A 285 -1.44 40.56 -25.44
N LEU A 286 -2.68 40.91 -25.14
CA LEU A 286 -3.65 40.00 -24.54
C LEU A 286 -4.70 39.64 -25.59
N SER A 287 -4.60 38.44 -26.17
CA SER A 287 -5.50 38.01 -27.25
C SER A 287 -5.62 36.49 -27.30
N GLY A 288 -6.78 36.02 -27.77
CA GLY A 288 -7.08 34.60 -27.86
C GLY A 288 -8.06 34.29 -28.99
N PRO A 289 -8.43 33.02 -29.15
CA PRO A 289 -9.36 32.57 -30.17
C PRO A 289 -10.73 33.23 -30.02
N GLY A 290 -11.36 33.52 -31.15
CA GLY A 290 -12.77 33.90 -31.16
C GLY A 290 -13.70 32.70 -30.91
N PRO A 291 -15.02 32.93 -30.79
CA PRO A 291 -15.97 31.86 -30.46
C PRO A 291 -16.01 30.71 -31.47
N LEU A 292 -15.75 30.98 -32.77
CA LEU A 292 -15.78 29.91 -33.78
C LEU A 292 -14.54 29.02 -33.70
N MET A 293 -13.38 29.62 -33.46
CA MET A 293 -12.14 28.88 -33.21
C MET A 293 -12.22 28.09 -31.90
N MET A 294 -12.74 28.69 -30.82
CA MET A 294 -12.98 27.97 -29.57
C MET A 294 -13.88 26.74 -29.77
N ALA A 295 -15.00 26.90 -30.48
CA ALA A 295 -15.89 25.78 -30.80
C ALA A 295 -15.22 24.71 -31.68
N ALA A 296 -14.28 25.10 -32.54
CA ALA A 296 -13.49 24.15 -33.34
C ALA A 296 -12.54 23.32 -32.48
N LEU A 297 -11.87 23.94 -31.50
CA LEU A 297 -10.97 23.28 -30.55
C LEU A 297 -11.74 22.35 -29.61
N GLU A 298 -12.82 22.84 -28.99
CA GLU A 298 -13.73 22.03 -28.16
C GLU A 298 -14.30 20.85 -28.95
N GLY A 299 -14.82 21.14 -30.14
CA GLY A 299 -15.29 20.11 -31.04
C GLY A 299 -14.18 19.11 -31.29
N GLY A 300 -12.97 19.57 -31.64
CA GLY A 300 -11.75 18.81 -31.90
C GLY A 300 -11.49 17.73 -30.86
N ALA A 301 -11.44 18.12 -29.59
CA ALA A 301 -11.29 17.23 -28.45
C ALA A 301 -12.45 16.22 -28.31
N GLN A 302 -13.70 16.62 -28.59
CA GLN A 302 -14.87 15.75 -28.39
C GLN A 302 -15.12 14.73 -29.50
N VAL A 303 -14.92 15.12 -30.76
CA VAL A 303 -15.33 14.27 -31.90
C VAL A 303 -14.21 14.03 -32.92
N GLY A 304 -12.99 14.51 -32.68
CA GLY A 304 -11.83 14.24 -33.55
C GLY A 304 -11.39 12.78 -33.43
N ARG A 305 -10.67 12.26 -34.42
CA ARG A 305 -10.14 10.88 -34.42
C ARG A 305 -11.18 9.82 -34.01
N GLY A 306 -12.39 9.89 -34.59
CA GLY A 306 -13.47 8.95 -34.28
C GLY A 306 -14.06 9.06 -32.87
N GLY A 307 -13.81 10.16 -32.14
CA GLY A 307 -14.25 10.36 -30.75
C GLY A 307 -13.11 10.32 -29.73
N LEU A 308 -11.89 9.95 -30.13
CA LEU A 308 -10.70 9.98 -29.26
C LEU A 308 -10.19 11.41 -29.01
N GLY A 309 -10.58 12.35 -29.87
CA GLY A 309 -10.15 13.75 -29.82
C GLY A 309 -8.89 14.01 -30.65
N SER A 310 -8.90 15.11 -31.41
CA SER A 310 -7.71 15.58 -32.12
C SER A 310 -6.64 16.02 -31.13
N ILE A 311 -5.38 15.65 -31.38
CA ILE A 311 -4.24 16.15 -30.61
C ILE A 311 -3.84 17.50 -31.16
N ILE A 312 -3.70 18.50 -30.31
CA ILE A 312 -3.38 19.86 -30.75
C ILE A 312 -2.18 20.35 -29.95
N THR A 313 -1.03 20.47 -30.60
CA THR A 313 0.18 21.03 -29.98
C THR A 313 0.31 22.50 -30.35
N TRP A 314 0.76 23.30 -29.39
CA TRP A 314 0.85 24.75 -29.54
C TRP A 314 2.17 25.27 -28.96
N ALA A 315 2.85 26.14 -29.69
CA ALA A 315 4.05 26.81 -29.19
C ALA A 315 3.68 27.74 -28.03
N ALA A 316 4.41 27.66 -26.91
CA ALA A 316 4.14 28.48 -25.72
C ALA A 316 4.45 29.98 -25.91
N GLY A 317 5.24 30.35 -26.93
CA GLY A 317 5.62 31.74 -27.22
C GLY A 317 7.13 32.00 -27.19
N ASN A 318 7.56 33.16 -27.70
CA ASN A 318 8.98 33.55 -27.84
C ASN A 318 9.30 34.95 -27.24
N GLY A 319 8.46 35.45 -26.32
CA GLY A 319 8.48 36.80 -25.77
C GLY A 319 9.22 36.98 -24.44
N LEU A 320 10.01 36.02 -23.95
CA LEU A 320 10.69 36.16 -22.64
C LEU A 320 11.59 37.41 -22.55
N ASP A 321 12.31 37.76 -23.62
CA ASP A 321 13.16 38.97 -23.65
C ASP A 321 12.35 40.28 -23.51
N ASP A 322 11.04 40.22 -23.75
CA ASP A 322 10.07 41.31 -23.63
C ASP A 322 9.18 41.16 -22.36
N ASP A 323 9.56 40.29 -21.41
CA ASP A 323 8.82 39.94 -20.19
C ASP A 323 7.37 39.46 -20.47
N ASP A 324 7.20 38.61 -21.49
CA ASP A 324 5.91 37.98 -21.83
C ASP A 324 5.68 36.65 -21.10
N ASN A 325 4.41 36.21 -21.07
CA ASN A 325 3.96 35.01 -20.37
C ASN A 325 2.99 34.19 -21.22
N ALA A 326 3.20 32.88 -21.28
CA ALA A 326 2.44 31.95 -22.13
C ALA A 326 0.94 31.88 -21.79
N ASN A 327 0.54 32.27 -20.57
CA ASN A 327 -0.87 32.39 -20.20
C ASN A 327 -1.58 33.59 -20.86
N LYS A 328 -0.86 34.52 -21.51
CA LYS A 328 -1.44 35.69 -22.22
C LYS A 328 -1.73 35.39 -23.70
N ASP A 329 -1.21 34.27 -24.19
CA ASP A 329 -1.65 33.65 -25.43
C ASP A 329 -2.89 32.77 -25.17
N GLY A 330 -4.07 33.24 -25.57
CA GLY A 330 -5.32 32.50 -25.38
C GLY A 330 -5.44 31.20 -26.19
N TYR A 331 -4.52 30.91 -27.11
CA TYR A 331 -4.44 29.66 -27.86
C TYR A 331 -3.59 28.61 -27.14
N ALA A 332 -2.42 28.99 -26.63
CA ALA A 332 -1.57 28.12 -25.81
C ALA A 332 -2.18 27.90 -24.41
N ASN A 333 -2.97 28.84 -23.92
CA ASN A 333 -3.59 28.83 -22.61
C ASN A 333 -4.97 28.14 -22.63
N LEU A 334 -5.02 26.90 -23.16
CA LEU A 334 -6.22 26.10 -23.35
C LEU A 334 -5.98 24.66 -22.91
N ARG A 335 -6.92 24.09 -22.14
CA ARG A 335 -6.86 22.65 -21.79
C ARG A 335 -6.82 21.69 -23.00
N TYR A 336 -7.40 22.11 -24.13
CA TYR A 336 -7.42 21.31 -25.36
C TYR A 336 -6.11 21.35 -26.15
N THR A 337 -5.16 22.20 -25.75
CA THR A 337 -3.88 22.35 -26.43
C THR A 337 -2.74 21.94 -25.50
N ILE A 338 -1.73 21.29 -26.09
CA ILE A 338 -0.48 20.95 -25.40
C ILE A 338 0.47 22.11 -25.64
N ALA A 339 0.62 22.99 -24.65
CA ALA A 339 1.56 24.10 -24.71
C ALA A 339 3.00 23.60 -24.55
N VAL A 340 3.82 23.84 -25.57
CA VAL A 340 5.20 23.34 -25.68
C VAL A 340 6.19 24.50 -25.56
N THR A 341 7.06 24.41 -24.55
CA THR A 341 8.16 25.37 -24.35
C THR A 341 9.50 24.83 -24.88
N ALA A 342 10.54 25.66 -24.88
CA ALA A 342 11.81 25.41 -25.56
C ALA A 342 13.01 25.39 -24.61
N VAL A 343 13.82 24.33 -24.68
CA VAL A 343 15.10 24.21 -23.98
C VAL A 343 16.27 24.19 -24.95
N THR A 344 17.43 24.65 -24.49
CA THR A 344 18.68 24.58 -25.24
C THR A 344 19.25 23.16 -25.27
N TYR A 345 20.29 22.95 -26.08
CA TYR A 345 21.13 21.74 -26.11
C TYR A 345 21.89 21.41 -24.81
N LYS A 346 21.63 22.18 -23.74
CA LYS A 346 22.10 21.93 -22.37
C LYS A 346 20.98 21.61 -21.39
N GLY A 347 19.72 21.61 -21.85
CA GLY A 347 18.53 21.43 -21.01
C GLY A 347 18.07 22.70 -20.29
N GLU A 348 18.73 23.84 -20.50
CA GLU A 348 18.39 25.14 -19.89
C GLU A 348 17.27 25.86 -20.66
N GLN A 349 16.47 26.71 -20.00
CA GLN A 349 15.45 27.55 -20.65
C GLN A 349 16.07 28.38 -21.77
N SER A 350 15.46 28.34 -22.96
CA SER A 350 15.91 29.19 -24.06
C SER A 350 15.60 30.65 -23.76
N TYR A 351 16.47 31.57 -24.19
CA TYR A 351 16.38 33.00 -23.81
C TYR A 351 15.08 33.70 -24.24
N TYR A 352 14.34 33.12 -25.18
CA TYR A 352 13.06 33.63 -25.66
C TYR A 352 11.85 32.86 -25.09
N ALA A 353 12.04 31.70 -24.48
CA ALA A 353 10.95 30.79 -24.13
C ALA A 353 10.14 31.32 -22.94
N GLU A 354 8.90 31.69 -23.19
CA GLU A 354 8.00 32.26 -22.18
C GLU A 354 7.71 31.25 -21.05
N PRO A 355 7.70 31.68 -19.78
CA PRO A 355 7.14 30.90 -18.68
C PRO A 355 5.60 31.00 -18.69
N GLY A 356 4.95 30.07 -18.02
CA GLY A 356 3.50 30.07 -17.82
C GLY A 356 3.01 28.83 -17.08
N ALA A 357 1.92 28.97 -16.35
CA ALA A 357 1.30 27.87 -15.61
C ALA A 357 0.60 26.85 -16.53
N ASN A 358 0.33 27.22 -17.79
CA ASN A 358 -0.30 26.37 -18.81
C ASN A 358 0.67 25.45 -19.57
N ILE A 359 1.98 25.60 -19.38
CA ILE A 359 2.99 24.80 -20.09
C ILE A 359 2.94 23.37 -19.58
N LEU A 360 2.66 22.41 -20.47
CA LEU A 360 2.64 20.99 -20.13
C LEU A 360 4.04 20.39 -20.25
N VAL A 361 4.74 20.66 -21.35
CA VAL A 361 5.98 19.95 -21.70
C VAL A 361 6.99 20.86 -22.39
N ALA A 362 8.26 20.56 -22.22
CA ALA A 362 9.36 21.20 -22.92
C ALA A 362 9.95 20.30 -24.01
N ALA A 363 10.56 20.91 -25.03
CA ALA A 363 11.36 20.17 -26.00
C ALA A 363 12.59 20.97 -26.48
N PRO A 364 13.64 20.27 -26.96
CA PRO A 364 14.82 20.89 -27.55
C PRO A 364 14.53 21.91 -28.66
N SER A 365 15.21 23.06 -28.62
CA SER A 365 15.18 24.13 -29.62
C SER A 365 16.48 24.96 -29.62
N ASN A 366 16.57 25.99 -30.46
CA ASN A 366 17.76 26.84 -30.54
C ASN A 366 18.00 27.64 -29.26
N GLY A 367 19.28 27.88 -28.95
CA GLY A 367 19.70 28.66 -27.80
C GLY A 367 21.16 28.40 -27.45
N ASP A 368 21.76 29.32 -26.69
CA ASP A 368 23.17 29.24 -26.24
C ASP A 368 24.18 28.89 -27.36
N GLY A 369 23.94 29.43 -28.56
CA GLY A 369 24.84 29.33 -29.71
C GLY A 369 24.55 28.18 -30.67
N GLU A 370 23.58 27.31 -30.39
CA GLU A 370 23.16 26.22 -31.29
C GLU A 370 21.72 26.39 -31.80
N SER A 371 21.39 25.68 -32.89
CA SER A 371 20.10 25.79 -33.61
C SER A 371 19.62 24.45 -34.16
N ILE A 372 18.39 24.41 -34.68
CA ILE A 372 17.78 23.19 -35.19
C ILE A 372 18.06 23.03 -36.69
N THR A 373 18.61 21.87 -37.02
CA THR A 373 18.86 21.43 -38.39
C THR A 373 17.63 20.70 -38.93
N THR A 374 17.03 21.21 -40.01
CA THR A 374 15.80 20.69 -40.62
C THR A 374 15.68 21.07 -42.11
N THR A 375 14.59 20.67 -42.76
CA THR A 375 14.25 21.03 -44.16
C THR A 375 14.01 22.54 -44.33
N ASP A 376 14.22 23.04 -45.54
CA ASP A 376 13.93 24.42 -45.96
C ASP A 376 13.21 24.36 -47.32
N ILE A 377 12.68 25.48 -47.81
CA ILE A 377 12.06 25.50 -49.16
C ILE A 377 13.09 25.14 -50.22
N GLU A 378 12.73 24.28 -51.17
CA GLU A 378 13.62 23.87 -52.26
C GLU A 378 14.16 25.07 -53.06
N GLY A 379 15.46 25.01 -53.37
CA GLY A 379 16.13 25.97 -54.23
C GLY A 379 16.60 27.23 -53.50
N SER A 380 16.12 28.41 -53.90
CA SER A 380 16.63 29.70 -53.40
C SER A 380 15.64 30.45 -52.51
N GLY A 381 14.55 29.80 -52.11
CA GLY A 381 13.59 30.33 -51.15
C GLY A 381 13.96 29.92 -49.73
N GLY A 382 13.35 30.57 -48.75
CA GLY A 382 13.46 30.20 -47.34
C GLY A 382 14.61 30.84 -46.57
N TYR A 383 15.11 30.13 -45.57
CA TYR A 383 16.14 30.63 -44.65
C TYR A 383 17.51 30.68 -45.32
N THR A 384 17.77 29.72 -46.21
CA THR A 384 19.03 29.59 -46.93
C THR A 384 18.77 29.56 -48.45
N SER A 385 19.81 29.30 -49.22
CA SER A 385 19.71 29.04 -50.67
C SER A 385 19.95 27.57 -51.01
N ASN A 386 19.75 26.70 -50.02
CA ASN A 386 19.82 25.25 -50.09
C ASN A 386 18.48 24.71 -49.56
N ASP A 387 18.22 23.42 -49.78
CA ASP A 387 16.97 22.78 -49.37
C ASP A 387 16.92 22.44 -47.86
N TYR A 388 17.90 22.91 -47.06
CA TYR A 388 18.00 22.64 -45.62
C TYR A 388 18.53 23.87 -44.87
N THR A 389 18.12 24.01 -43.62
CA THR A 389 18.54 25.10 -42.72
C THR A 389 19.10 24.53 -41.43
N ASP A 390 20.13 25.21 -40.89
CA ASP A 390 20.75 24.91 -39.60
C ASP A 390 20.51 26.07 -38.61
N THR A 391 19.52 26.92 -38.87
CA THR A 391 19.21 28.12 -38.09
C THR A 391 17.75 28.19 -37.64
N PHE A 392 17.00 27.09 -37.75
CA PHE A 392 15.62 27.04 -37.29
C PHE A 392 15.56 26.95 -35.75
N GLY A 393 14.47 27.40 -35.15
CA GLY A 393 14.40 27.61 -33.71
C GLY A 393 13.08 28.21 -33.25
N GLY A 394 13.05 28.71 -32.01
CA GLY A 394 11.87 29.17 -31.31
C GLY A 394 11.12 28.00 -30.65
N THR A 395 10.13 28.31 -29.82
CA THR A 395 9.10 27.32 -29.43
C THR A 395 8.42 26.70 -30.65
N SER A 396 8.50 27.38 -31.80
CA SER A 396 8.12 26.90 -33.13
C SER A 396 8.89 25.67 -33.64
N SER A 397 10.06 25.34 -33.09
CA SER A 397 10.76 24.09 -33.42
C SER A 397 10.56 23.00 -32.36
N ALA A 398 10.32 23.40 -31.11
CA ALA A 398 9.99 22.48 -30.01
C ALA A 398 8.61 21.81 -30.21
N THR A 399 7.62 22.57 -30.66
CA THR A 399 6.24 22.10 -30.89
C THR A 399 6.10 20.97 -31.93
N PRO A 400 6.66 21.10 -33.16
CA PRO A 400 6.63 20.00 -34.12
C PRO A 400 7.45 18.79 -33.66
N LEU A 401 8.49 18.98 -32.85
CA LEU A 401 9.26 17.88 -32.26
C LEU A 401 8.38 17.04 -31.32
N VAL A 402 7.64 17.68 -30.40
CA VAL A 402 6.65 16.98 -29.54
C VAL A 402 5.57 16.30 -30.39
N SER A 403 5.11 16.95 -31.47
CA SER A 403 4.13 16.36 -32.38
C SER A 403 4.64 15.06 -33.03
N GLY A 404 5.91 15.03 -33.42
CA GLY A 404 6.55 13.81 -33.91
C GLY A 404 6.65 12.73 -32.83
N VAL A 405 7.00 13.08 -31.59
CA VAL A 405 7.01 12.11 -30.48
C VAL A 405 5.61 11.54 -30.22
N ILE A 406 4.57 12.38 -30.21
CA ILE A 406 3.18 11.92 -30.05
C ILE A 406 2.77 11.01 -31.22
N ALA A 407 3.25 11.24 -32.43
CA ALA A 407 2.99 10.33 -33.53
C ALA A 407 3.58 8.92 -33.29
N LEU A 408 4.72 8.82 -32.60
CA LEU A 408 5.24 7.51 -32.16
C LEU A 408 4.34 6.87 -31.10
N MET A 409 3.83 7.66 -30.14
CA MET A 409 2.89 7.19 -29.11
C MET A 409 1.60 6.65 -29.73
N LEU A 410 1.03 7.35 -30.71
CA LEU A 410 -0.19 6.95 -31.40
C LEU A 410 0.00 5.74 -32.31
N GLU A 411 1.20 5.51 -32.85
CA GLU A 411 1.52 4.26 -33.54
C GLU A 411 1.58 3.09 -32.56
N ALA A 412 2.18 3.29 -31.38
CA ALA A 412 2.23 2.28 -30.32
C ALA A 412 0.84 1.93 -29.78
N ASN A 413 -0.02 2.94 -29.61
CA ASN A 413 -1.40 2.75 -29.18
C ASN A 413 -2.34 3.75 -29.87
N SER A 414 -3.09 3.26 -30.86
CA SER A 414 -4.02 4.09 -31.62
C SER A 414 -5.28 4.49 -30.85
N ASN A 415 -5.55 3.87 -29.68
CA ASN A 415 -6.74 4.12 -28.88
C ASN A 415 -6.58 5.27 -27.88
N LEU A 416 -5.38 5.84 -27.75
CA LEU A 416 -5.14 6.97 -26.85
C LEU A 416 -6.04 8.16 -27.21
N THR A 417 -6.73 8.68 -26.20
CA THR A 417 -7.49 9.92 -26.29
C THR A 417 -6.58 11.15 -26.19
N TRP A 418 -7.12 12.34 -26.47
CA TRP A 418 -6.39 13.59 -26.31
C TRP A 418 -5.96 13.87 -24.86
N ARG A 419 -6.68 13.34 -23.86
CA ARG A 419 -6.32 13.39 -22.44
C ARG A 419 -5.26 12.36 -22.08
N ASP A 420 -5.41 11.12 -22.56
CA ASP A 420 -4.41 10.05 -22.34
C ASP A 420 -3.01 10.48 -22.79
N VAL A 421 -2.91 11.15 -23.94
CA VAL A 421 -1.63 11.69 -24.42
C VAL A 421 -1.05 12.71 -23.45
N GLN A 422 -1.86 13.59 -22.85
CA GLN A 422 -1.37 14.55 -21.86
C GLN A 422 -0.90 13.86 -20.58
N HIS A 423 -1.67 12.92 -20.05
CA HIS A 423 -1.28 12.10 -18.89
C HIS A 423 0.06 11.40 -19.12
N ILE A 424 0.23 10.71 -20.24
CA ILE A 424 1.50 10.03 -20.56
C ILE A 424 2.66 11.03 -20.61
N LEU A 425 2.45 12.23 -21.17
CA LEU A 425 3.50 13.26 -21.18
C LEU A 425 3.83 13.76 -19.77
N VAL A 426 2.84 13.91 -18.88
CA VAL A 426 3.04 14.25 -17.46
C VAL A 426 3.89 13.19 -16.76
N GLU A 427 3.55 11.91 -16.95
CA GLU A 427 4.23 10.78 -16.29
C GLU A 427 5.66 10.52 -16.81
N THR A 428 5.94 10.86 -18.06
CA THR A 428 7.17 10.45 -18.75
C THR A 428 8.14 11.57 -19.04
N SER A 429 7.73 12.84 -18.86
CA SER A 429 8.62 13.98 -19.06
C SER A 429 9.78 13.95 -18.07
N ARG A 430 10.97 14.25 -18.56
CA ARG A 430 12.21 14.20 -17.80
C ARG A 430 12.55 15.57 -17.24
N LYS A 431 12.84 15.64 -15.95
CA LYS A 431 13.39 16.84 -15.30
C LYS A 431 14.71 17.26 -15.98
N ASN A 432 14.66 18.36 -16.72
CA ASN A 432 15.81 19.05 -17.29
C ASN A 432 16.30 20.15 -16.34
N ASP A 433 17.56 20.59 -16.49
CA ASP A 433 18.17 21.63 -15.64
C ASP A 433 17.84 21.43 -14.14
N ALA A 434 18.27 20.28 -13.61
CA ALA A 434 17.82 19.79 -12.31
C ALA A 434 18.10 20.73 -11.12
N SER A 435 18.98 21.73 -11.31
CA SER A 435 19.33 22.75 -10.33
C SER A 435 18.51 24.05 -10.42
N ASP A 436 17.65 24.22 -11.43
CA ASP A 436 16.81 25.41 -11.55
C ASP A 436 15.82 25.49 -10.38
N SER A 437 15.68 26.67 -9.79
CA SER A 437 14.84 26.90 -8.61
C SER A 437 13.35 26.96 -8.90
N SER A 438 12.94 26.94 -10.17
CA SER A 438 11.53 26.92 -10.58
C SER A 438 10.85 25.56 -10.38
N TRP A 439 11.63 24.49 -10.16
CA TRP A 439 11.09 23.16 -9.89
C TRP A 439 10.48 23.09 -8.49
N THR A 440 9.21 22.71 -8.45
CA THR A 440 8.45 22.43 -7.22
C THR A 440 7.77 21.08 -7.32
N THR A 441 7.45 20.48 -6.17
CA THR A 441 6.63 19.26 -6.12
C THR A 441 5.20 19.68 -5.81
N ASN A 442 4.24 19.26 -6.62
CA ASN A 442 2.82 19.58 -6.40
C ASN A 442 2.19 18.67 -5.34
N GLY A 443 0.89 18.83 -5.09
CA GLY A 443 0.17 18.08 -4.05
C GLY A 443 0.05 16.56 -4.27
N ASP A 444 0.35 16.07 -5.49
CA ASP A 444 0.31 14.63 -5.84
C ASP A 444 1.72 14.03 -6.03
N GLY A 445 2.77 14.82 -5.80
CA GLY A 445 4.15 14.36 -5.90
C GLY A 445 4.84 14.59 -7.25
N HIS A 446 4.16 15.18 -8.24
CA HIS A 446 4.78 15.51 -9.52
C HIS A 446 5.72 16.70 -9.41
N LEU A 447 6.88 16.59 -10.09
CA LEU A 447 7.79 17.71 -10.29
C LEU A 447 7.29 18.58 -11.45
N VAL A 448 7.07 19.86 -11.19
CA VAL A 448 6.54 20.80 -12.17
C VAL A 448 7.22 22.16 -12.07
N SER A 449 7.29 22.88 -13.19
CA SER A 449 7.91 24.19 -13.30
C SER A 449 7.11 25.10 -14.24
N HIS A 450 7.02 26.38 -13.92
CA HIS A 450 6.44 27.38 -14.83
C HIS A 450 7.32 27.64 -16.06
N LYS A 451 8.60 27.22 -16.05
CA LYS A 451 9.52 27.35 -17.19
C LYS A 451 9.51 26.15 -18.12
N TYR A 452 9.25 24.97 -17.57
CA TYR A 452 9.49 23.68 -18.24
C TYR A 452 8.26 22.76 -18.28
N GLY A 453 7.14 23.14 -17.64
CA GLY A 453 6.03 22.23 -17.38
C GLY A 453 6.49 21.05 -16.53
N PHE A 454 6.16 19.83 -16.94
CA PHE A 454 6.63 18.59 -16.32
C PHE A 454 8.04 18.18 -16.77
N GLY A 455 8.65 18.91 -17.71
CA GLY A 455 10.03 18.71 -18.18
C GLY A 455 10.14 18.42 -19.66
N VAL A 456 11.32 17.96 -20.08
CA VAL A 456 11.60 17.66 -21.47
C VAL A 456 10.96 16.33 -21.87
N VAL A 457 10.25 16.30 -22.99
CA VAL A 457 9.66 15.08 -23.56
C VAL A 457 10.71 13.97 -23.72
N ASP A 458 10.42 12.78 -23.20
CA ASP A 458 11.21 11.56 -23.43
C ASP A 458 10.43 10.61 -24.33
N ALA A 459 10.86 10.50 -25.59
CA ALA A 459 10.15 9.73 -26.59
C ALA A 459 10.15 8.22 -26.32
N THR A 460 11.23 7.68 -25.74
CA THR A 460 11.29 6.26 -25.40
C THR A 460 10.36 5.94 -24.25
N ALA A 461 10.39 6.75 -23.18
CA ALA A 461 9.51 6.54 -22.02
C ALA A 461 8.03 6.69 -22.40
N ALA A 462 7.68 7.75 -23.15
CA ALA A 462 6.31 8.00 -23.59
C ALA A 462 5.75 6.84 -24.46
N VAL A 463 6.54 6.32 -25.39
CA VAL A 463 6.15 5.19 -26.25
C VAL A 463 5.98 3.90 -25.45
N LEU A 464 6.91 3.58 -24.55
CA LEU A 464 6.81 2.37 -23.72
C LEU A 464 5.60 2.40 -22.79
N LEU A 465 5.28 3.56 -22.20
CA LEU A 465 4.09 3.71 -21.38
C LEU A 465 2.80 3.59 -22.22
N SER A 466 2.83 4.11 -23.47
CA SER A 466 1.69 4.02 -24.39
C SER A 466 1.27 2.58 -24.72
N GLU A 467 2.22 1.64 -24.82
CA GLU A 467 1.97 0.23 -25.21
C GLU A 467 0.98 -0.49 -24.27
N ASN A 468 1.01 -0.15 -22.97
CA ASN A 468 0.19 -0.78 -21.94
C ASN A 468 -0.70 0.24 -21.20
N TRP A 469 -0.92 1.42 -21.78
CA TRP A 469 -1.76 2.46 -21.16
C TRP A 469 -3.22 2.05 -21.13
N THR A 470 -3.83 2.15 -19.96
CA THR A 470 -5.28 2.06 -19.77
C THR A 470 -5.87 3.45 -19.87
N SER A 471 -6.84 3.65 -20.76
CA SER A 471 -7.45 4.97 -20.94
C SER A 471 -8.10 5.48 -19.66
N VAL A 472 -7.93 6.77 -19.40
CA VAL A 472 -8.54 7.45 -18.26
C VAL A 472 -10.07 7.52 -18.40
N SER A 473 -10.78 7.59 -17.26
CA SER A 473 -12.24 7.64 -17.21
C SER A 473 -12.81 8.94 -17.79
N GLU A 474 -14.14 9.02 -17.91
CA GLU A 474 -14.82 10.20 -18.43
C GLU A 474 -14.47 11.46 -17.62
N GLU A 475 -14.24 12.56 -18.32
CA GLU A 475 -13.91 13.82 -17.68
C GLU A 475 -15.11 14.40 -16.92
N LEU A 476 -14.88 14.73 -15.65
CA LEU A 476 -15.79 15.48 -14.80
C LEU A 476 -15.28 16.92 -14.63
N ASN A 477 -16.17 17.82 -14.24
CA ASN A 477 -15.78 19.17 -13.86
C ASN A 477 -16.59 19.71 -12.68
N VAL A 478 -15.96 20.62 -11.94
CA VAL A 478 -16.56 21.40 -10.87
C VAL A 478 -16.34 22.87 -11.19
N SER A 479 -17.38 23.69 -11.06
CA SER A 479 -17.28 25.11 -11.34
C SER A 479 -17.92 25.97 -10.26
N SER A 480 -17.26 27.07 -9.93
CA SER A 480 -17.88 28.14 -9.15
C SER A 480 -18.92 28.92 -9.94
N GLY A 481 -18.93 28.81 -11.28
CA GLY A 481 -19.52 29.81 -12.17
C GLY A 481 -18.83 31.18 -12.05
N MET A 482 -19.24 32.15 -12.86
CA MET A 482 -18.80 33.54 -12.70
C MET A 482 -19.47 34.17 -11.46
N GLN A 483 -18.65 34.69 -10.56
CA GLN A 483 -19.02 35.32 -9.30
C GLN A 483 -18.71 36.81 -9.35
N THR A 484 -19.73 37.66 -9.25
CA THR A 484 -19.56 39.11 -9.08
C THR A 484 -19.12 39.43 -7.65
N VAL A 485 -17.97 40.08 -7.50
CA VAL A 485 -17.36 40.38 -6.20
C VAL A 485 -17.14 41.88 -5.95
N ASP A 486 -16.93 42.68 -6.99
CA ASP A 486 -16.74 44.14 -6.93
C ASP A 486 -15.71 44.58 -5.86
N LEU A 487 -14.52 43.96 -5.84
CA LEU A 487 -13.48 44.19 -4.83
C LEU A 487 -12.42 45.20 -5.32
N ASP A 488 -12.15 46.22 -4.52
CA ASP A 488 -11.08 47.19 -4.80
C ASP A 488 -9.69 46.54 -4.69
N ILE A 489 -8.85 46.72 -5.72
CA ILE A 489 -7.43 46.34 -5.74
C ILE A 489 -6.61 47.60 -5.40
N PRO A 490 -5.98 47.66 -4.21
CA PRO A 490 -5.27 48.84 -3.74
C PRO A 490 -3.83 48.97 -4.30
N ASP A 491 -3.45 50.20 -4.65
CA ASP A 491 -2.12 50.60 -5.15
C ASP A 491 -0.99 50.17 -4.20
N ASN A 492 -0.12 49.26 -4.67
CA ASN A 492 1.11 48.83 -4.00
C ASN A 492 0.99 48.56 -2.50
N SER A 493 -0.10 47.94 -2.07
CA SER A 493 -0.43 47.91 -0.64
C SER A 493 0.43 46.92 0.17
N GLY A 494 1.12 45.99 -0.50
CA GLY A 494 1.87 44.89 0.12
C GLY A 494 0.97 43.77 0.65
N ALA A 495 -0.31 43.75 0.28
CA ALA A 495 -1.27 42.71 0.63
C ALA A 495 -2.21 42.43 -0.56
N PRO A 496 -2.36 41.16 -0.98
CA PRO A 496 -3.26 40.79 -2.06
C PRO A 496 -4.72 40.88 -1.64
N VAL A 497 -5.59 41.09 -2.63
CA VAL A 497 -7.03 40.82 -2.55
C VAL A 497 -7.26 39.34 -2.81
N ASN A 498 -7.98 38.67 -1.92
CA ASN A 498 -8.24 37.23 -2.01
C ASN A 498 -9.71 36.95 -2.27
N VAL A 499 -9.98 36.04 -3.20
CA VAL A 499 -11.27 35.40 -3.41
C VAL A 499 -11.09 33.89 -3.36
N SER A 500 -12.07 33.17 -2.81
CA SER A 500 -11.94 31.73 -2.60
C SER A 500 -13.21 30.98 -2.98
N PHE A 501 -13.04 29.74 -3.40
CA PHE A 501 -14.12 28.79 -3.68
C PHE A 501 -13.80 27.47 -2.98
N ASN A 502 -14.77 26.92 -2.26
CA ASN A 502 -14.61 25.65 -1.56
C ASN A 502 -15.21 24.52 -2.41
N VAL A 503 -14.35 23.64 -2.89
CA VAL A 503 -14.71 22.46 -3.68
C VAL A 503 -14.99 21.29 -2.74
N THR A 504 -16.08 20.57 -2.97
CA THR A 504 -16.50 19.43 -2.12
C THR A 504 -16.38 18.08 -2.84
N GLU A 505 -16.41 18.12 -4.15
CA GLU A 505 -16.29 16.99 -5.05
C GLU A 505 -14.83 16.54 -5.12
N ALA A 506 -14.61 15.22 -5.12
CA ALA A 506 -13.30 14.60 -5.18
C ALA A 506 -12.94 14.26 -6.64
N LEU A 507 -12.04 15.05 -7.22
CA LEU A 507 -11.48 14.82 -8.54
C LEU A 507 -10.00 14.48 -8.43
N HIS A 508 -9.53 13.59 -9.29
CA HIS A 508 -8.12 13.49 -9.64
C HIS A 508 -7.86 14.50 -10.76
N LEU A 509 -7.18 15.60 -10.42
CA LEU A 509 -7.14 16.81 -11.24
C LEU A 509 -6.29 16.67 -12.50
N GLU A 510 -6.72 17.38 -13.55
CA GLU A 510 -5.99 17.49 -14.83
C GLU A 510 -5.70 18.96 -15.14
N ASN A 511 -6.75 19.75 -15.37
CA ASN A 511 -6.64 21.17 -15.71
C ASN A 511 -7.47 22.04 -14.76
N VAL A 512 -7.01 23.27 -14.54
CA VAL A 512 -7.78 24.29 -13.81
C VAL A 512 -7.86 25.56 -14.65
N ASP A 513 -9.07 26.04 -14.91
CA ASP A 513 -9.35 27.30 -15.59
C ASP A 513 -9.81 28.37 -14.58
N ILE A 514 -9.28 29.58 -14.72
CA ILE A 514 -9.62 30.75 -13.90
C ILE A 514 -10.05 31.87 -14.83
N PHE A 515 -11.26 32.40 -14.63
CA PHE A 515 -11.80 33.52 -15.39
C PHE A 515 -11.76 34.78 -14.54
N VAL A 516 -11.35 35.92 -15.12
CA VAL A 516 -11.31 37.21 -14.41
C VAL A 516 -11.80 38.36 -15.29
N ASP A 517 -12.60 39.25 -14.68
CA ASP A 517 -12.92 40.57 -15.21
C ASP A 517 -12.40 41.62 -14.23
N ILE A 518 -11.40 42.39 -14.66
CA ILE A 518 -10.64 43.33 -13.82
C ILE A 518 -10.51 44.66 -14.55
N ASP A 519 -10.99 45.73 -13.93
CA ASP A 519 -10.68 47.09 -14.33
C ASP A 519 -9.36 47.54 -13.69
N HIS A 520 -8.34 47.85 -14.49
CA HIS A 520 -7.05 48.37 -14.03
C HIS A 520 -6.41 49.25 -15.11
N THR A 521 -5.85 50.40 -14.75
CA THR A 521 -5.27 51.34 -15.74
C THR A 521 -3.89 50.93 -16.26
N PHE A 522 -3.24 49.97 -15.62
CA PHE A 522 -1.96 49.40 -16.01
C PHE A 522 -1.92 47.92 -15.64
N ARG A 523 -2.44 47.03 -16.50
CA ARG A 523 -2.69 45.63 -16.12
C ARG A 523 -1.42 44.82 -15.85
N GLY A 524 -0.26 45.26 -16.36
CA GLY A 524 1.02 44.63 -16.09
C GLY A 524 1.52 44.77 -14.65
N ASP A 525 0.90 45.63 -13.85
CA ASP A 525 1.23 45.75 -12.43
C ASP A 525 0.63 44.62 -11.57
N LEU A 526 -0.31 43.84 -12.13
CA LEU A 526 -1.05 42.82 -11.40
C LEU A 526 -0.31 41.49 -11.38
N GLU A 527 0.02 41.03 -10.17
CA GLU A 527 0.38 39.65 -9.89
C GLU A 527 -0.88 38.86 -9.51
N MET A 528 -1.05 37.68 -10.10
CA MET A 528 -2.18 36.78 -9.86
C MET A 528 -1.67 35.37 -9.57
N ILE A 529 -2.03 34.84 -8.40
CA ILE A 529 -1.60 33.53 -7.92
C ILE A 529 -2.83 32.73 -7.50
N LEU A 530 -2.99 31.54 -8.06
CA LEU A 530 -3.95 30.54 -7.57
C LEU A 530 -3.24 29.64 -6.55
N THR A 531 -3.83 29.47 -5.38
CA THR A 531 -3.37 28.53 -4.34
C THR A 531 -4.38 27.40 -4.18
N ALA A 532 -3.92 26.16 -4.32
CA ALA A 532 -4.68 24.93 -4.10
C ALA A 532 -4.82 24.59 -2.60
N PRO A 533 -5.76 23.72 -2.21
CA PRO A 533 -5.92 23.25 -0.82
C PRO A 533 -4.66 22.60 -0.25
N SER A 534 -3.86 21.95 -1.10
CA SER A 534 -2.54 21.38 -0.76
C SER A 534 -1.50 22.43 -0.35
N GLY A 535 -1.76 23.71 -0.65
CA GLY A 535 -0.81 24.82 -0.51
C GLY A 535 0.02 25.06 -1.77
N MET A 536 -0.09 24.23 -2.81
CA MET A 536 0.59 24.43 -4.09
C MET A 536 0.11 25.71 -4.78
N GLN A 537 1.03 26.45 -5.40
CA GLN A 537 0.75 27.75 -6.03
C GLN A 537 1.03 27.73 -7.54
N SER A 538 0.07 28.23 -8.31
CA SER A 538 0.22 28.57 -9.73
C SER A 538 0.31 30.08 -9.91
N VAL A 539 1.42 30.57 -10.45
CA VAL A 539 1.57 31.98 -10.86
C VAL A 539 0.95 32.13 -12.25
N LEU A 540 -0.21 32.78 -12.31
CA LEU A 540 -1.00 32.97 -13.53
C LEU A 540 -0.55 34.20 -14.32
N SER A 541 -0.10 35.22 -13.61
CA SER A 541 0.53 36.42 -14.16
C SER A 541 1.45 37.02 -13.11
N GLU A 542 2.65 37.37 -13.52
CA GLU A 542 3.59 38.17 -12.75
C GLU A 542 3.50 39.66 -13.12
N LYS A 543 4.18 40.49 -12.33
CA LYS A 543 4.41 41.89 -12.67
C LYS A 543 5.34 42.01 -13.88
N HIS A 544 4.94 42.81 -14.86
CA HIS A 544 5.70 43.10 -16.08
C HIS A 544 5.29 44.44 -16.70
N GLU A 545 6.01 44.92 -17.72
CA GLU A 545 5.86 46.28 -18.27
C GLU A 545 4.71 46.40 -19.31
N ASP A 546 3.53 45.87 -19.00
CA ASP A 546 2.32 46.02 -19.83
C ASP A 546 1.44 47.19 -19.42
N ALA A 547 1.64 48.31 -20.12
CA ALA A 547 0.95 49.57 -19.87
C ALA A 547 -0.49 49.64 -20.41
N ASN A 548 -1.06 48.54 -20.90
CA ASN A 548 -2.46 48.52 -21.34
C ASN A 548 -3.41 48.33 -20.17
N ASN A 549 -4.70 48.54 -20.43
CA ASN A 549 -5.74 48.49 -19.41
C ASN A 549 -6.43 47.11 -19.38
N ASN A 550 -6.91 46.75 -18.20
CA ASN A 550 -7.93 45.73 -17.91
C ASN A 550 -7.63 44.28 -18.33
N TYR A 551 -8.28 43.35 -17.63
CA TYR A 551 -8.57 41.99 -18.10
C TYR A 551 -10.09 41.91 -18.29
N ALA A 552 -10.57 41.48 -19.46
CA ALA A 552 -12.00 41.45 -19.76
C ALA A 552 -12.45 40.03 -20.08
N ASP A 553 -13.11 39.37 -19.12
CA ASP A 553 -13.48 37.95 -19.15
C ASP A 553 -12.30 37.05 -19.59
N TRP A 554 -11.09 37.38 -19.13
CA TRP A 554 -9.88 36.68 -19.55
C TRP A 554 -9.78 35.35 -18.81
N ARG A 555 -9.39 34.29 -19.52
CA ARG A 555 -9.14 32.98 -18.93
C ARG A 555 -7.64 32.80 -18.71
N PHE A 556 -7.25 32.39 -17.53
CA PHE A 556 -5.99 31.71 -17.21
C PHE A 556 -6.24 30.20 -17.10
N SER A 557 -5.24 29.39 -17.44
CA SER A 557 -5.28 27.95 -17.21
C SER A 557 -3.97 27.49 -16.57
N THR A 558 -4.04 26.45 -15.76
CA THR A 558 -2.87 25.84 -15.13
C THR A 558 -2.95 24.32 -15.18
N VAL A 559 -1.79 23.70 -15.39
CA VAL A 559 -1.56 22.25 -15.28
C VAL A 559 -0.67 21.90 -14.08
N GLN A 560 -0.28 22.88 -13.26
CA GLN A 560 0.63 22.67 -12.12
C GLN A 560 0.02 21.76 -11.03
N HIS A 561 -1.31 21.61 -11.04
CA HIS A 561 -2.07 20.85 -10.04
C HIS A 561 -2.53 19.47 -10.55
N TRP A 562 -1.93 18.97 -11.64
CA TRP A 562 -2.24 17.64 -12.17
C TRP A 562 -2.05 16.56 -11.09
N GLY A 563 -3.02 15.67 -10.95
CA GLY A 563 -3.09 14.60 -9.96
C GLY A 563 -3.68 14.98 -8.60
N GLU A 564 -3.63 16.27 -8.21
CA GLU A 564 -4.02 16.71 -6.87
C GLU A 564 -5.51 16.42 -6.55
N ASP A 565 -5.82 16.21 -5.26
CA ASP A 565 -7.21 16.17 -4.78
C ASP A 565 -7.84 17.56 -4.91
N SER A 566 -8.98 17.65 -5.59
CA SER A 566 -9.69 18.92 -5.75
C SER A 566 -10.33 19.46 -4.47
N ARG A 567 -10.58 18.63 -3.46
CA ARG A 567 -11.35 19.01 -2.26
C ARG A 567 -10.65 20.08 -1.42
N GLY A 568 -11.44 21.04 -0.95
CA GLY A 568 -11.00 22.08 -0.04
C GLY A 568 -11.05 23.49 -0.64
N GLN A 569 -10.35 24.41 0.00
CA GLN A 569 -10.41 25.84 -0.33
C GLN A 569 -9.37 26.23 -1.38
N TRP A 570 -9.84 26.60 -2.57
CA TRP A 570 -9.04 27.23 -3.61
C TRP A 570 -9.08 28.74 -3.45
N THR A 571 -7.93 29.41 -3.54
CA THR A 571 -7.83 30.87 -3.34
C THR A 571 -7.07 31.53 -4.49
N LEU A 572 -7.72 32.50 -5.14
CA LEU A 572 -7.07 33.41 -6.08
C LEU A 572 -6.66 34.68 -5.33
N SER A 573 -5.37 34.98 -5.36
CA SER A 573 -4.76 36.19 -4.82
C SER A 573 -4.38 37.13 -5.95
N ILE A 574 -4.76 38.40 -5.82
CA ILE A 574 -4.46 39.45 -6.79
C ILE A 574 -3.79 40.62 -6.07
N GLU A 575 -2.57 40.97 -6.46
CA GLU A 575 -1.83 42.10 -5.91
C GLU A 575 -1.41 43.07 -7.01
N ASP A 576 -1.66 44.36 -6.80
CA ASP A 576 -1.00 45.43 -7.56
C ASP A 576 0.38 45.69 -6.94
N GLN A 577 1.44 45.35 -7.68
CA GLN A 577 2.83 45.55 -7.30
C GLN A 577 3.45 46.82 -7.93
N GLY A 578 2.67 47.55 -8.74
CA GLY A 578 3.01 48.83 -9.38
C GLY A 578 3.00 50.00 -8.41
N ASN A 579 3.13 51.24 -8.91
CA ASN A 579 2.76 52.41 -8.11
C ASN A 579 1.87 53.31 -8.96
N ASN A 580 0.95 54.00 -8.31
CA ASN A 580 0.06 55.06 -8.85
C ASN A 580 -1.17 54.56 -9.62
N ASP A 581 -1.37 53.26 -9.72
CA ASP A 581 -2.51 52.64 -10.36
C ASP A 581 -3.36 51.92 -9.29
N VAL A 582 -4.65 51.76 -9.57
CA VAL A 582 -5.60 51.02 -8.72
C VAL A 582 -6.57 50.31 -9.65
N GLY A 583 -7.26 49.30 -9.13
CA GLY A 583 -8.29 48.62 -9.90
C GLY A 583 -9.44 48.06 -9.09
N THR A 584 -10.26 47.28 -9.78
CA THR A 584 -11.39 46.57 -9.22
C THR A 584 -11.48 45.20 -9.88
N LEU A 585 -11.49 44.14 -9.07
CA LEU A 585 -11.92 42.81 -9.50
C LEU A 585 -13.46 42.82 -9.55
N ASN A 586 -14.03 42.84 -10.75
CA ASN A 586 -15.46 42.86 -10.96
C ASN A 586 -16.04 41.46 -10.76
N GLU A 587 -15.52 40.49 -11.52
CA GLU A 587 -15.98 39.11 -11.53
C GLU A 587 -14.80 38.13 -11.59
N TRP A 588 -14.99 36.95 -11.01
CA TRP A 588 -14.06 35.83 -11.17
C TRP A 588 -14.81 34.50 -11.25
N GLY A 589 -14.19 33.49 -11.85
CA GLY A 589 -14.73 32.13 -11.89
C GLY A 589 -13.61 31.10 -11.89
N LEU A 590 -13.91 29.92 -11.39
CA LEU A 590 -13.00 28.78 -11.28
C LEU A 590 -13.67 27.55 -11.87
N VAL A 591 -12.95 26.78 -12.69
CA VAL A 591 -13.38 25.48 -13.21
C VAL A 591 -12.24 24.49 -13.06
N LEU A 592 -12.51 23.37 -12.40
CA LEU A 592 -11.57 22.26 -12.23
C LEU A 592 -12.05 21.11 -13.11
N TYR A 593 -11.12 20.47 -13.82
CA TYR A 593 -11.38 19.31 -14.66
C TYR A 593 -10.54 18.14 -14.18
N GLY A 594 -11.08 16.94 -14.25
CA GLY A 594 -10.38 15.73 -13.83
C GLY A 594 -11.24 14.49 -13.98
N THR A 595 -10.82 13.40 -13.35
CA THR A 595 -11.60 12.17 -13.24
C THR A 595 -12.16 12.00 -11.83
N GLU A 596 -13.15 11.12 -11.67
CA GLU A 596 -13.65 10.74 -10.34
C GLU A 596 -12.51 10.11 -9.53
N ARG A 597 -12.29 10.60 -8.30
CA ARG A 597 -11.22 10.10 -7.41
C ARG A 597 -11.68 8.96 -6.52
N ASP A 598 -12.88 9.10 -5.96
CA ASP A 598 -13.46 8.16 -4.98
C ASP A 598 -14.37 7.17 -5.72
N ILE A 599 -13.84 6.47 -6.73
CA ILE A 599 -14.56 5.39 -7.43
C ILE A 599 -14.74 4.23 -6.45
N ASP A 600 -15.93 3.64 -6.45
CA ASP A 600 -16.32 2.43 -5.69
C ASP A 600 -16.96 1.50 -6.73
N SER A 601 -16.15 0.61 -7.30
CA SER A 601 -16.46 -0.14 -8.50
C SER A 601 -17.41 -1.31 -8.26
N ASP A 602 -17.45 -1.88 -7.05
CA ASP A 602 -18.33 -2.99 -6.67
C ASP A 602 -19.48 -2.59 -5.72
N GLY A 603 -19.42 -1.40 -5.11
CA GLY A 603 -20.48 -0.78 -4.33
C GLY A 603 -20.50 -1.19 -2.86
N ASP A 604 -19.37 -1.60 -2.30
CA ASP A 604 -19.24 -2.09 -0.93
C ASP A 604 -18.95 -0.98 0.12
N MET A 605 -18.82 0.27 -0.35
CA MET A 605 -18.49 1.49 0.41
C MET A 605 -17.00 1.70 0.75
N LEU A 606 -16.10 0.87 0.24
CA LEU A 606 -14.70 1.21 0.04
C LEU A 606 -14.53 1.85 -1.33
N THR A 607 -13.41 2.55 -1.51
CA THR A 607 -13.06 3.12 -2.81
C THR A 607 -12.01 2.24 -3.44
N ASP A 608 -11.96 2.14 -4.78
CA ASP A 608 -10.96 1.37 -5.51
C ASP A 608 -9.54 1.73 -5.06
N ALA A 609 -9.33 2.99 -4.67
CA ALA A 609 -8.06 3.48 -4.13
C ALA A 609 -7.77 2.96 -2.71
N ASN A 610 -8.76 2.88 -1.83
CA ASN A 610 -8.61 2.26 -0.51
C ASN A 610 -8.43 0.76 -0.64
N GLU A 611 -9.18 0.11 -1.51
CA GLU A 611 -9.06 -1.33 -1.78
C GLU A 611 -7.70 -1.65 -2.35
N THR A 612 -7.23 -0.91 -3.35
CA THR A 612 -5.91 -1.20 -3.96
C THR A 612 -4.72 -0.79 -3.08
N ASN A 613 -4.81 0.32 -2.34
CA ASN A 613 -3.63 0.92 -1.68
C ASN A 613 -3.61 0.81 -0.14
N VAL A 614 -4.75 0.49 0.49
CA VAL A 614 -4.88 0.46 1.96
C VAL A 614 -5.22 -0.95 2.43
N TYR A 615 -6.30 -1.53 1.89
CA TYR A 615 -6.83 -2.83 2.34
C TYR A 615 -6.37 -4.00 1.45
N PHE A 616 -5.80 -3.71 0.29
CA PHE A 616 -5.32 -4.68 -0.71
C PHE A 616 -6.37 -5.71 -1.19
N THR A 617 -7.65 -5.33 -1.14
CA THR A 617 -8.80 -6.09 -1.62
C THR A 617 -9.04 -5.89 -3.12
N ASP A 618 -9.88 -6.72 -3.75
CA ASP A 618 -10.20 -6.61 -5.19
C ASP A 618 -11.28 -5.54 -5.42
N PRO A 619 -10.96 -4.39 -6.06
CA PRO A 619 -11.93 -3.30 -6.25
C PRO A 619 -13.14 -3.63 -7.14
N PHE A 620 -13.19 -4.84 -7.71
CA PHE A 620 -14.33 -5.32 -8.49
C PHE A 620 -15.07 -6.48 -7.84
N ASP A 621 -14.72 -6.86 -6.61
CA ASP A 621 -15.31 -7.96 -5.85
C ASP A 621 -15.53 -7.58 -4.38
N ALA A 622 -16.79 -7.33 -4.04
CA ALA A 622 -17.17 -6.75 -2.75
C ALA A 622 -16.93 -7.64 -1.51
N ASP A 623 -16.37 -8.84 -1.66
CA ASP A 623 -16.15 -9.86 -0.61
C ASP A 623 -14.91 -10.66 -1.04
N SER A 624 -13.74 -10.12 -0.74
CA SER A 624 -12.45 -10.56 -1.28
C SER A 624 -11.98 -11.91 -0.74
N ASP A 625 -12.42 -12.29 0.46
CA ASP A 625 -12.04 -13.55 1.13
C ASP A 625 -13.16 -14.62 1.16
N ASP A 626 -14.30 -14.32 0.53
CA ASP A 626 -15.46 -15.19 0.33
C ASP A 626 -16.12 -15.67 1.64
N ASP A 627 -16.06 -14.89 2.72
CA ASP A 627 -16.59 -15.26 4.03
C ASP A 627 -18.07 -14.88 4.27
N GLN A 628 -18.63 -14.08 3.35
CA GLN A 628 -19.99 -13.48 3.31
C GLN A 628 -20.15 -12.13 4.02
N LEU A 629 -19.10 -11.55 4.57
CA LEU A 629 -18.99 -10.13 4.87
C LEU A 629 -18.42 -9.43 3.63
N SER A 630 -18.81 -8.18 3.43
CA SER A 630 -18.20 -7.38 2.37
C SER A 630 -17.00 -6.65 2.92
N ASP A 631 -15.97 -6.41 2.12
CA ASP A 631 -14.72 -5.78 2.58
C ASP A 631 -15.00 -4.46 3.32
N GLY A 632 -15.89 -3.63 2.79
CA GLY A 632 -16.32 -2.39 3.42
C GLY A 632 -17.13 -2.56 4.69
N TYR A 633 -17.85 -3.67 4.87
CA TYR A 633 -18.48 -3.99 6.15
C TYR A 633 -17.43 -4.37 7.19
N GLU A 634 -16.43 -5.13 6.78
CA GLU A 634 -15.37 -5.59 7.67
C GLU A 634 -14.56 -4.42 8.20
N VAL A 635 -14.09 -3.57 7.31
CA VAL A 635 -13.33 -2.37 7.64
C VAL A 635 -14.13 -1.38 8.50
N LEU A 636 -15.40 -1.14 8.16
CA LEU A 636 -16.18 -0.06 8.78
C LEU A 636 -16.93 -0.49 10.05
N ASN A 637 -17.24 -1.78 10.21
CA ASN A 637 -18.15 -2.26 11.24
C ASN A 637 -17.58 -3.35 12.15
N SER A 638 -16.92 -4.39 11.64
CA SER A 638 -16.40 -5.49 12.48
C SER A 638 -14.94 -5.33 12.85
N SER A 639 -14.17 -4.51 12.11
CA SER A 639 -12.71 -4.39 12.24
C SER A 639 -11.98 -5.73 12.04
N THR A 640 -12.59 -6.64 11.27
CA THR A 640 -12.00 -7.89 10.79
C THR A 640 -11.13 -7.62 9.55
N ASP A 641 -10.22 -8.54 9.21
CA ASP A 641 -9.34 -8.39 8.04
C ASP A 641 -10.07 -8.87 6.77
N PRO A 642 -10.40 -7.98 5.82
CA PRO A 642 -11.20 -8.34 4.63
C PRO A 642 -10.49 -9.26 3.63
N ASN A 643 -9.25 -9.66 3.90
CA ASN A 643 -8.53 -10.67 3.12
C ASN A 643 -8.36 -11.99 3.89
N ASN A 644 -8.93 -12.10 5.08
CA ASN A 644 -8.79 -13.24 5.95
C ASN A 644 -10.12 -13.61 6.59
N ASN A 645 -10.71 -14.67 6.05
CA ASN A 645 -12.03 -15.14 6.45
C ASN A 645 -12.17 -15.65 7.89
N ASP A 646 -11.12 -15.65 8.71
CA ASP A 646 -11.07 -16.11 10.11
C ASP A 646 -10.01 -15.28 10.84
N SER A 647 -10.42 -14.14 11.41
CA SER A 647 -9.55 -13.10 11.95
C SER A 647 -8.89 -13.48 13.29
N ASP A 648 -9.52 -14.32 14.11
CA ASP A 648 -8.99 -14.75 15.41
C ASP A 648 -8.44 -16.18 15.44
N PHE A 649 -8.54 -16.90 14.31
CA PHE A 649 -7.97 -18.21 14.04
C PHE A 649 -8.54 -19.35 14.90
N ASP A 650 -9.80 -19.24 15.29
CA ASP A 650 -10.51 -20.27 16.06
C ASP A 650 -11.17 -21.37 15.18
N ALA A 651 -11.07 -21.21 13.85
CA ALA A 651 -11.65 -22.05 12.80
C ALA A 651 -13.15 -21.84 12.48
N LEU A 652 -13.78 -20.81 13.03
CA LEU A 652 -14.99 -20.21 12.50
C LEU A 652 -14.62 -19.06 11.56
N SER A 653 -15.49 -18.78 10.59
CA SER A 653 -15.25 -17.63 9.71
C SER A 653 -15.91 -16.38 10.29
N ASP A 654 -15.34 -15.21 10.06
CA ASP A 654 -15.85 -13.95 10.65
C ASP A 654 -17.32 -13.73 10.27
N GLY A 655 -17.66 -13.97 9.01
CA GLY A 655 -19.03 -13.93 8.52
C GLY A 655 -19.94 -14.97 9.16
N PHE A 656 -19.43 -16.16 9.51
CA PHE A 656 -20.23 -17.15 10.23
C PHE A 656 -20.46 -16.73 11.69
N GLU A 657 -19.45 -16.19 12.34
CA GLU A 657 -19.55 -15.67 13.69
C GLU A 657 -20.52 -14.50 13.78
N VAL A 658 -20.30 -13.45 12.98
CA VAL A 658 -21.12 -12.23 12.98
C VAL A 658 -22.56 -12.51 12.53
N LEU A 659 -22.76 -13.30 11.47
CA LEU A 659 -24.10 -13.49 10.88
C LEU A 659 -24.88 -14.66 11.48
N VAL A 660 -24.22 -15.66 12.07
CA VAL A 660 -24.87 -16.91 12.52
C VAL A 660 -24.77 -17.12 14.03
N LYS A 661 -23.59 -16.95 14.64
CA LYS A 661 -23.35 -17.29 16.06
C LYS A 661 -23.57 -16.12 17.01
N GLY A 662 -23.18 -14.93 16.59
CA GLY A 662 -23.14 -13.74 17.44
C GLY A 662 -21.94 -13.71 18.38
N THR A 663 -20.91 -14.52 18.10
CA THR A 663 -19.58 -14.48 18.74
C THR A 663 -18.79 -13.28 18.22
N ASN A 664 -17.70 -12.94 18.89
CA ASN A 664 -16.83 -11.83 18.49
C ASN A 664 -15.68 -12.35 17.64
N PRO A 665 -15.62 -12.05 16.33
CA PRO A 665 -14.63 -12.60 15.39
C PRO A 665 -13.18 -12.11 15.59
N LEU A 666 -12.93 -11.39 16.68
CA LEU A 666 -11.62 -10.90 17.08
C LEU A 666 -11.16 -11.56 18.41
N LEU A 667 -11.95 -12.47 18.95
CA LEU A 667 -11.72 -13.15 20.22
C LEU A 667 -12.06 -14.63 20.05
N ALA A 668 -11.01 -15.45 19.93
CA ALA A 668 -11.17 -16.88 19.78
C ALA A 668 -12.01 -17.54 20.89
N ASP A 669 -12.13 -16.92 22.07
CA ASP A 669 -13.01 -17.36 23.18
C ASP A 669 -13.87 -16.15 23.60
N THR A 670 -15.13 -16.13 23.14
CA THR A 670 -16.03 -14.97 23.31
C THR A 670 -16.52 -14.81 24.75
N ASP A 671 -16.78 -15.91 25.46
CA ASP A 671 -17.37 -15.86 26.81
C ASP A 671 -16.36 -16.05 27.95
N GLY A 672 -15.13 -16.42 27.62
CA GLY A 672 -13.96 -16.40 28.48
C GLY A 672 -13.85 -17.60 29.43
N ASP A 673 -14.46 -18.74 29.08
CA ASP A 673 -14.44 -19.95 29.90
C ASP A 673 -13.20 -20.84 29.67
N GLY A 674 -12.40 -20.52 28.65
CA GLY A 674 -11.18 -21.21 28.29
C GLY A 674 -11.31 -22.22 27.14
N LEU A 675 -12.48 -22.35 26.51
CA LEU A 675 -12.67 -23.02 25.21
C LEU A 675 -12.84 -21.97 24.11
N ASP A 676 -12.20 -22.21 22.97
CA ASP A 676 -12.42 -21.36 21.81
C ASP A 676 -13.78 -21.66 21.14
N ASP A 677 -14.42 -20.63 20.56
CA ASP A 677 -15.78 -20.68 20.03
C ASP A 677 -15.88 -21.73 18.91
N GLY A 678 -14.84 -21.87 18.10
CA GLY A 678 -14.70 -22.91 17.10
C GLY A 678 -14.67 -24.32 17.68
N THR A 679 -13.97 -24.58 18.77
CA THR A 679 -13.99 -25.87 19.49
C THR A 679 -15.37 -26.15 20.05
N GLU A 680 -16.01 -25.15 20.63
CA GLU A 680 -17.35 -25.27 21.15
C GLU A 680 -18.36 -25.61 20.06
N VAL A 681 -18.33 -24.89 18.94
CA VAL A 681 -19.28 -25.07 17.84
C VAL A 681 -19.03 -26.35 17.04
N LEU A 682 -17.76 -26.66 16.73
CA LEU A 682 -17.39 -27.72 15.80
C LEU A 682 -17.13 -29.07 16.49
N VAL A 683 -16.68 -29.04 17.75
CA VAL A 683 -16.25 -30.25 18.49
C VAL A 683 -17.22 -30.60 19.61
N ASN A 684 -17.38 -29.72 20.59
CA ASN A 684 -18.12 -30.01 21.83
C ASN A 684 -19.64 -29.84 21.68
N GLN A 685 -20.07 -29.04 20.71
CA GLN A 685 -21.47 -28.63 20.46
C GLN A 685 -22.08 -27.84 21.63
N THR A 686 -21.25 -27.16 22.41
CA THR A 686 -21.63 -26.19 23.45
C THR A 686 -22.01 -24.85 22.83
N ASN A 687 -22.49 -23.91 23.64
CA ASN A 687 -22.92 -22.59 23.20
C ASN A 687 -21.88 -21.52 23.54
N PRO A 688 -21.17 -20.97 22.54
CA PRO A 688 -20.00 -20.09 22.74
C PRO A 688 -20.32 -18.65 23.22
N LEU A 689 -21.47 -18.48 23.85
CA LEU A 689 -21.92 -17.22 24.43
C LEU A 689 -22.32 -17.41 25.89
N LEU A 690 -22.12 -18.61 26.42
CA LEU A 690 -22.49 -19.04 27.75
C LEU A 690 -21.36 -19.90 28.28
N THR A 691 -20.68 -19.39 29.30
CA THR A 691 -19.64 -20.13 30.01
C THR A 691 -20.10 -21.48 30.56
N ASP A 692 -21.40 -21.73 30.72
CA ASP A 692 -21.99 -22.98 31.20
C ASP A 692 -23.22 -23.32 30.34
N THR A 693 -23.08 -24.30 29.45
CA THR A 693 -24.08 -24.62 28.42
C THR A 693 -25.28 -25.38 28.99
N ASP A 694 -25.06 -26.33 29.88
CA ASP A 694 -26.13 -27.17 30.41
C ASP A 694 -26.74 -26.67 31.73
N GLY A 695 -26.12 -25.65 32.32
CA GLY A 695 -26.64 -24.84 33.40
C GLY A 695 -26.53 -25.51 34.76
N ASP A 696 -25.55 -26.40 34.93
CA ASP A 696 -25.36 -27.18 36.14
C ASP A 696 -24.45 -26.51 37.18
N GLY A 697 -23.85 -25.38 36.80
CA GLY A 697 -23.00 -24.52 37.64
C GLY A 697 -21.50 -24.67 37.39
N LEU A 698 -21.07 -25.60 36.55
CA LEU A 698 -19.68 -25.76 36.13
C LEU A 698 -19.50 -25.21 34.70
N ASP A 699 -18.41 -24.51 34.44
CA ASP A 699 -18.17 -23.97 33.10
C ASP A 699 -17.68 -25.04 32.10
N ASP A 700 -18.04 -24.89 30.82
CA ASP A 700 -17.82 -25.90 29.78
C ASP A 700 -16.31 -26.17 29.61
N GLY A 701 -15.48 -25.13 29.73
CA GLY A 701 -14.03 -25.23 29.74
C GLY A 701 -13.47 -26.06 30.89
N THR A 702 -13.96 -25.88 32.12
CA THR A 702 -13.57 -26.70 33.27
C THR A 702 -14.01 -28.14 33.09
N GLU A 703 -15.21 -28.38 32.57
CA GLU A 703 -15.71 -29.72 32.29
C GLU A 703 -14.82 -30.46 31.29
N VAL A 704 -14.50 -29.83 30.16
CA VAL A 704 -13.73 -30.47 29.08
C VAL A 704 -12.24 -30.59 29.44
N LEU A 705 -11.63 -29.53 29.98
CA LEU A 705 -10.18 -29.45 30.17
C LEU A 705 -9.71 -30.01 31.52
N VAL A 706 -10.54 -29.92 32.56
CA VAL A 706 -10.17 -30.32 33.94
C VAL A 706 -10.84 -31.63 34.34
N ASN A 707 -12.18 -31.66 34.35
CA ASN A 707 -12.94 -32.75 34.95
C ASN A 707 -13.19 -33.94 34.00
N GLN A 708 -13.09 -33.71 32.68
CA GLN A 708 -13.41 -34.68 31.62
C GLN A 708 -14.87 -35.18 31.68
N THR A 709 -15.79 -34.34 32.17
CA THR A 709 -17.25 -34.53 32.13
C THR A 709 -17.80 -34.11 30.76
N ASN A 710 -19.09 -34.27 30.53
CA ASN A 710 -19.73 -33.94 29.25
C ASN A 710 -20.57 -32.66 29.38
N PRO A 711 -20.14 -31.52 28.79
CA PRO A 711 -20.75 -30.20 29.00
C PRO A 711 -22.12 -29.97 28.35
N LEU A 712 -22.77 -31.06 27.93
CA LEU A 712 -24.14 -31.07 27.40
C LEU A 712 -25.08 -31.87 28.30
N LEU A 713 -24.57 -32.43 29.38
CA LEU A 713 -25.26 -33.28 30.31
C LEU A 713 -24.88 -32.85 31.72
N ALA A 714 -25.80 -32.12 32.34
CA ALA A 714 -25.68 -31.76 33.74
C ALA A 714 -25.36 -32.93 34.68
N ASP A 715 -25.55 -34.20 34.30
CA ASP A 715 -25.20 -35.39 35.09
C ASP A 715 -24.51 -36.40 34.16
N THR A 716 -23.18 -36.45 34.20
CA THR A 716 -22.37 -37.25 33.26
C THR A 716 -22.47 -38.75 33.55
N ASP A 717 -22.54 -39.15 34.81
CA ASP A 717 -22.45 -40.56 35.20
C ASP A 717 -23.81 -41.26 35.47
N GLY A 718 -24.87 -40.46 35.55
CA GLY A 718 -26.27 -40.86 35.58
C GLY A 718 -26.79 -41.27 36.94
N ASP A 719 -26.24 -40.73 38.03
CA ASP A 719 -26.64 -41.01 39.41
C ASP A 719 -27.66 -40.04 40.00
N LEU A 720 -28.06 -39.02 39.22
CA LEU A 720 -29.00 -37.93 39.53
C LEU A 720 -28.45 -36.76 40.35
N LEU A 721 -27.15 -36.69 40.58
CA LEU A 721 -26.43 -35.47 41.00
C LEU A 721 -25.87 -34.78 39.76
N THR A 722 -25.81 -33.46 39.77
CA THR A 722 -25.18 -32.76 38.65
C THR A 722 -23.67 -32.66 38.79
N ASP A 723 -22.93 -32.61 37.68
CA ASP A 723 -21.46 -32.55 37.68
C ASP A 723 -21.00 -31.29 38.45
N GLY A 724 -21.68 -30.16 38.28
CA GLY A 724 -21.49 -28.93 39.05
C GLY A 724 -21.85 -29.05 40.53
N GLU A 725 -22.91 -29.76 40.92
CA GLU A 725 -23.25 -30.03 42.33
C GLU A 725 -22.17 -30.89 42.99
N GLU A 726 -21.69 -31.91 42.29
CA GLU A 726 -20.63 -32.80 42.75
C GLU A 726 -19.31 -32.05 42.94
N VAL A 727 -18.91 -31.20 42.00
CA VAL A 727 -17.62 -30.48 42.06
C VAL A 727 -17.66 -29.30 43.03
N LEU A 728 -18.74 -28.50 43.03
CA LEU A 728 -18.80 -27.24 43.78
C LEU A 728 -19.44 -27.38 45.16
N GLN A 729 -20.38 -28.30 45.33
CA GLN A 729 -21.12 -28.46 46.59
C GLN A 729 -20.66 -29.69 47.38
N TYR A 730 -20.58 -30.86 46.76
CA TYR A 730 -20.35 -32.13 47.47
C TYR A 730 -18.88 -32.58 47.48
N LEU A 731 -18.04 -32.02 46.62
CA LEU A 731 -16.63 -32.39 46.42
C LEU A 731 -16.42 -33.88 46.08
N SER A 732 -17.38 -34.51 45.39
CA SER A 732 -17.31 -35.87 44.84
C SER A 732 -16.67 -35.89 43.45
N ASP A 733 -16.44 -37.09 42.88
CA ASP A 733 -15.84 -37.25 41.55
C ASP A 733 -16.98 -37.49 40.53
N PRO A 734 -17.28 -36.52 39.64
CA PRO A 734 -18.47 -36.54 38.76
C PRO A 734 -18.42 -37.59 37.65
N LEU A 735 -17.35 -38.38 37.60
CA LEU A 735 -17.24 -39.53 36.71
C LEU A 735 -17.57 -40.85 37.43
N THR A 736 -17.98 -40.78 38.70
CA THR A 736 -18.14 -41.95 39.57
C THR A 736 -19.46 -42.03 40.32
N TYR A 737 -20.42 -42.72 39.69
CA TYR A 737 -21.73 -43.06 40.25
C TYR A 737 -21.78 -43.21 41.78
N ASP A 738 -22.44 -42.27 42.45
CA ASP A 738 -22.65 -42.21 43.88
C ASP A 738 -23.92 -42.99 44.28
N PRO A 739 -23.76 -44.10 45.03
CA PRO A 739 -24.90 -44.91 45.41
C PRO A 739 -25.71 -44.27 46.53
N ASN A 740 -27.03 -44.35 46.38
CA ASN A 740 -27.99 -44.29 47.47
C ASN A 740 -28.47 -45.72 47.78
N THR A 741 -27.85 -46.36 48.77
CA THR A 741 -27.89 -47.82 48.92
C THR A 741 -29.19 -48.32 49.53
N ASP A 742 -29.83 -47.55 50.41
CA ASP A 742 -31.07 -47.92 51.09
C ASP A 742 -32.33 -47.20 50.56
N GLY A 743 -32.16 -46.20 49.68
CA GLY A 743 -33.18 -45.63 48.80
C GLY A 743 -34.04 -44.54 49.45
N ASP A 744 -33.52 -43.84 50.45
CA ASP A 744 -34.24 -42.78 51.18
C ASP A 744 -34.07 -41.36 50.60
N LEU A 745 -33.34 -41.25 49.49
CA LEU A 745 -32.99 -40.03 48.75
C LEU A 745 -31.80 -39.21 49.30
N PHE A 746 -31.03 -39.74 50.25
CA PHE A 746 -29.72 -39.19 50.65
C PHE A 746 -28.57 -40.06 50.16
N TYR A 747 -27.52 -39.43 49.62
CA TYR A 747 -26.38 -40.11 49.02
C TYR A 747 -25.30 -40.38 50.07
N TRP A 748 -24.39 -41.33 49.82
CA TRP A 748 -23.43 -41.81 50.83
C TRP A 748 -22.56 -40.73 51.51
N PHE A 749 -22.43 -39.55 50.90
CA PHE A 749 -21.66 -38.42 51.43
C PHE A 749 -22.50 -37.45 52.29
N ASP A 750 -23.83 -37.39 52.11
CA ASP A 750 -24.78 -36.58 52.90
C ASP A 750 -25.58 -37.42 53.90
N ASP A 751 -25.66 -38.71 53.66
CA ASP A 751 -26.25 -39.68 54.56
C ASP A 751 -25.19 -40.13 55.57
N CYS A 752 -25.38 -39.72 56.82
CA CYS A 752 -24.50 -40.08 57.91
C CYS A 752 -24.50 -41.60 58.20
N ASN A 753 -25.42 -42.36 57.60
CA ASN A 753 -25.46 -43.82 57.56
C ASN A 753 -26.27 -44.42 56.37
N ASP A 754 -25.67 -44.44 55.16
CA ASP A 754 -26.17 -45.01 53.88
C ASP A 754 -26.46 -46.53 53.86
N THR A 755 -26.76 -47.12 55.01
CA THR A 755 -27.26 -48.49 55.11
C THR A 755 -28.49 -48.62 56.00
N ASP A 756 -28.99 -47.52 56.58
CA ASP A 756 -30.13 -47.47 57.51
C ASP A 756 -31.08 -46.29 57.27
N ALA A 757 -32.03 -46.47 56.36
CA ALA A 757 -33.12 -45.54 55.99
C ALA A 757 -34.03 -44.99 57.13
N GLU A 758 -33.72 -45.21 58.42
CA GLU A 758 -34.32 -44.48 59.55
C GLU A 758 -33.43 -43.33 60.06
N ILE A 759 -32.18 -43.21 59.60
CA ILE A 759 -31.22 -42.16 59.93
C ILE A 759 -30.89 -41.41 58.65
N TYR A 760 -31.42 -40.21 58.49
CA TYR A 760 -31.31 -39.45 57.24
C TYR A 760 -31.63 -37.98 57.48
N PRO A 761 -31.10 -37.04 56.66
CA PRO A 761 -31.42 -35.63 56.79
C PRO A 761 -32.94 -35.31 56.93
N GLY A 762 -33.41 -34.90 58.11
CA GLY A 762 -34.81 -34.58 58.42
C GLY A 762 -35.72 -35.71 58.95
N ALA A 763 -35.16 -36.80 59.51
CA ALA A 763 -35.86 -37.75 60.38
C ALA A 763 -36.47 -37.12 61.67
N LEU A 764 -37.17 -37.91 62.50
CA LEU A 764 -37.84 -37.42 63.73
C LEU A 764 -37.04 -37.76 65.00
N GLU A 765 -36.70 -36.72 65.74
CA GLU A 765 -35.63 -36.69 66.74
C GLU A 765 -36.03 -37.07 68.18
N ARG A 766 -35.06 -37.54 68.97
CA ARG A 766 -35.32 -38.37 70.17
C ARG A 766 -34.37 -38.19 71.37
N LEU A 767 -34.36 -37.12 72.17
CA LEU A 767 -33.47 -36.85 73.36
C LEU A 767 -32.49 -37.98 73.83
N ASN A 768 -31.52 -38.37 72.98
CA ASN A 768 -30.63 -39.52 73.13
C ASN A 768 -29.18 -39.31 72.64
N GLY A 769 -28.89 -38.23 71.92
CA GLY A 769 -27.55 -37.90 71.41
C GLY A 769 -27.04 -38.72 70.27
N ILE A 770 -27.97 -39.17 69.44
CA ILE A 770 -27.73 -39.58 68.07
C ILE A 770 -28.51 -38.60 67.23
N ASP A 771 -27.82 -38.07 66.24
CA ASP A 771 -28.36 -37.26 65.15
C ASP A 771 -29.09 -38.22 64.22
N ASP A 772 -30.36 -38.45 64.53
CA ASP A 772 -31.26 -39.31 63.77
C ASP A 772 -31.61 -38.63 62.45
N ASP A 773 -31.59 -37.30 62.41
CA ASP A 773 -31.97 -36.49 61.26
C ASP A 773 -30.80 -35.91 60.47
N CYS A 774 -29.58 -36.44 60.64
CA CYS A 774 -28.30 -36.07 60.02
C CYS A 774 -28.09 -34.54 59.81
N ASP A 775 -28.71 -33.67 60.60
CA ASP A 775 -28.59 -32.21 60.47
C ASP A 775 -27.43 -31.66 61.31
N GLY A 776 -26.69 -32.56 61.96
CA GLY A 776 -25.61 -32.27 62.90
C GLY A 776 -26.10 -31.93 64.30
N GLN A 777 -27.41 -31.80 64.50
CA GLN A 777 -28.07 -31.63 65.77
C GLN A 777 -28.70 -32.95 66.18
N TRP A 778 -28.99 -33.04 67.45
CA TRP A 778 -29.42 -34.26 68.06
C TRP A 778 -30.54 -33.83 68.96
N ASP A 779 -31.71 -34.39 68.71
CA ASP A 779 -32.87 -34.36 69.59
C ASP A 779 -33.75 -33.10 69.61
N GLU A 780 -33.88 -32.37 68.51
CA GLU A 780 -34.74 -31.19 68.43
C GLU A 780 -36.24 -31.50 68.62
N GLY A 781 -37.01 -30.49 69.05
CA GLY A 781 -38.42 -30.65 69.46
C GLY A 781 -38.66 -30.70 70.97
N PHE A 782 -37.59 -30.65 71.77
CA PHE A 782 -37.65 -30.45 73.23
C PHE A 782 -37.47 -28.96 73.62
N ASN A 783 -37.35 -28.07 72.62
CA ASN A 783 -37.08 -26.62 72.73
C ASN A 783 -38.27 -25.79 73.30
N GLY A 784 -39.42 -26.43 73.55
CA GLY A 784 -40.63 -25.78 74.10
C GLY A 784 -41.04 -26.26 75.49
N THR A 785 -40.25 -27.13 76.10
CA THR A 785 -40.45 -27.68 77.44
C THR A 785 -39.48 -27.01 78.37
N ASP A 786 -39.94 -26.44 79.48
CA ASP A 786 -39.12 -25.75 80.50
C ASP A 786 -39.50 -26.36 81.86
N SER A 787 -38.63 -27.22 82.37
CA SER A 787 -38.90 -28.07 83.53
C SER A 787 -38.64 -27.38 84.86
N ASP A 788 -37.80 -26.34 84.91
CA ASP A 788 -37.31 -25.74 86.15
C ASP A 788 -37.72 -24.26 86.35
N LEU A 789 -38.27 -23.64 85.30
CA LEU A 789 -38.96 -22.35 85.23
C LEU A 789 -38.05 -21.13 85.34
N ASP A 790 -36.80 -21.24 84.91
CA ASP A 790 -35.89 -20.10 84.74
C ASP A 790 -36.03 -19.39 83.39
N THR A 791 -36.88 -19.93 82.50
CA THR A 791 -37.22 -19.49 81.14
C THR A 791 -36.37 -20.04 80.00
N LEU A 792 -35.36 -20.88 80.30
CA LEU A 792 -34.68 -21.72 79.32
C LEU A 792 -35.44 -23.04 79.09
N SER A 793 -35.22 -23.67 77.93
CA SER A 793 -35.91 -24.92 77.58
C SER A 793 -35.04 -26.15 77.88
N ASP A 794 -35.66 -27.27 78.23
CA ASP A 794 -35.01 -28.56 78.53
C ASP A 794 -34.06 -29.03 77.42
N TYR A 795 -34.36 -28.69 76.15
CA TYR A 795 -33.46 -28.93 75.02
C TYR A 795 -32.23 -28.05 75.08
N ASP A 796 -32.43 -26.76 75.29
CA ASP A 796 -31.34 -25.79 75.38
C ASP A 796 -30.45 -26.11 76.59
N GLU A 797 -31.03 -26.50 77.71
CA GLU A 797 -30.25 -26.86 78.90
C GLU A 797 -29.46 -28.17 78.68
N TYR A 798 -30.05 -29.22 78.10
CA TYR A 798 -29.37 -30.51 77.94
C TYR A 798 -28.38 -30.57 76.75
N HIS A 799 -28.69 -29.92 75.63
CA HIS A 799 -27.88 -29.99 74.41
C HIS A 799 -27.03 -28.75 74.14
N VAL A 800 -27.56 -27.55 74.46
CA VAL A 800 -26.97 -26.30 73.97
C VAL A 800 -26.05 -25.67 75.02
N TYR A 801 -26.56 -25.50 76.24
CA TYR A 801 -25.86 -24.83 77.32
C TYR A 801 -25.26 -25.81 78.31
N ALA A 802 -25.59 -27.11 78.21
CA ALA A 802 -25.17 -28.16 79.14
C ALA A 802 -25.41 -27.79 80.62
N THR A 803 -26.32 -26.85 80.85
CA THR A 803 -26.85 -26.45 82.14
C THR A 803 -27.80 -27.52 82.62
N ASN A 804 -28.01 -27.58 83.92
CA ASN A 804 -28.83 -28.65 84.44
C ASN A 804 -30.29 -28.25 84.32
N HIS A 805 -31.07 -28.96 83.48
CA HIS A 805 -32.50 -28.70 83.19
C HIS A 805 -33.50 -28.78 84.36
N LEU A 806 -32.98 -28.68 85.58
CA LEU A 806 -33.63 -28.77 86.86
C LEU A 806 -33.10 -27.70 87.86
N LEU A 807 -32.18 -26.80 87.46
CA LEU A 807 -31.52 -25.76 88.29
C LEU A 807 -31.31 -24.39 87.57
N PRO A 808 -31.87 -23.26 88.08
CA PRO A 808 -31.86 -21.92 87.42
C PRO A 808 -30.58 -21.05 87.39
N ASP A 809 -29.47 -21.51 87.96
CA ASP A 809 -28.19 -20.79 88.10
C ASP A 809 -27.14 -21.88 88.25
N THR A 810 -26.49 -22.21 87.14
CA THR A 810 -25.72 -23.44 87.03
C THR A 810 -24.29 -23.28 87.56
N ASP A 811 -23.67 -22.11 87.47
CA ASP A 811 -22.25 -21.91 87.80
C ASP A 811 -21.96 -21.01 89.03
N GLY A 812 -22.93 -20.18 89.45
CA GLY A 812 -22.99 -19.52 90.74
C GLY A 812 -22.23 -18.19 90.87
N ASP A 813 -22.02 -17.44 89.79
CA ASP A 813 -21.36 -16.12 89.82
C ASP A 813 -22.31 -14.92 90.11
N LEU A 814 -23.60 -15.23 90.25
CA LEU A 814 -24.73 -14.35 90.59
C LEU A 814 -25.44 -13.69 89.40
N LEU A 815 -25.08 -14.05 88.17
CA LEU A 815 -25.99 -13.95 87.03
C LEU A 815 -26.82 -15.24 86.92
N ARG A 816 -27.94 -15.20 86.20
CA ARG A 816 -28.85 -16.35 86.03
C ARG A 816 -28.68 -16.87 84.62
N ASP A 817 -28.82 -18.18 84.40
CA ASP A 817 -28.58 -18.79 83.10
C ASP A 817 -29.36 -18.10 81.97
N ASP A 818 -30.61 -17.68 82.23
CA ASP A 818 -31.45 -16.92 81.29
C ASP A 818 -31.00 -15.47 81.06
N GLU A 819 -30.48 -14.79 82.10
CA GLU A 819 -29.99 -13.41 82.00
C GLU A 819 -28.62 -13.34 81.32
N GLU A 820 -27.75 -14.31 81.58
CA GLU A 820 -26.48 -14.47 80.87
C GLU A 820 -26.75 -14.76 79.41
N LEU A 821 -27.66 -15.67 79.07
CA LEU A 821 -27.91 -15.99 77.67
C LEU A 821 -28.72 -14.94 76.90
N PHE A 822 -29.67 -14.25 77.54
CA PHE A 822 -30.63 -13.40 76.81
C PHE A 822 -30.53 -11.91 77.08
N VAL A 823 -29.82 -11.49 78.13
CA VAL A 823 -29.63 -10.07 78.44
C VAL A 823 -28.19 -9.64 78.21
N TYR A 824 -27.23 -10.47 78.65
CA TYR A 824 -25.79 -10.14 78.58
C TYR A 824 -25.04 -10.96 77.50
N PHE A 825 -25.67 -12.01 76.98
CA PHE A 825 -25.17 -12.96 75.97
C PHE A 825 -23.86 -13.68 76.33
N THR A 826 -23.68 -14.02 77.60
CA THR A 826 -22.52 -14.70 78.17
C THR A 826 -22.79 -16.17 78.52
N ASN A 827 -21.73 -16.94 78.84
CA ASN A 827 -21.81 -18.40 79.00
C ASN A 827 -22.16 -18.79 80.46
N PRO A 828 -23.37 -19.32 80.72
CA PRO A 828 -23.89 -19.55 82.08
C PRO A 828 -23.27 -20.76 82.81
N LEU A 829 -22.27 -21.41 82.21
CA LEU A 829 -21.48 -22.47 82.83
C LEU A 829 -20.10 -21.99 83.32
N GLU A 830 -19.71 -20.78 82.95
CA GLU A 830 -18.38 -20.23 83.20
C GLU A 830 -18.43 -18.77 83.67
N VAL A 831 -18.06 -18.56 84.93
CA VAL A 831 -17.90 -17.26 85.58
C VAL A 831 -17.34 -16.17 84.65
N ASP A 832 -18.14 -15.12 84.40
CA ASP A 832 -17.76 -14.02 83.53
C ASP A 832 -16.68 -13.12 84.15
N ASN A 833 -15.62 -12.87 83.38
CA ASN A 833 -14.40 -12.25 83.89
C ASN A 833 -14.06 -10.97 83.13
N ASP A 834 -14.12 -9.83 83.83
CA ASP A 834 -13.49 -8.55 83.46
C ASP A 834 -11.96 -8.73 83.54
N SER A 835 -11.33 -8.95 82.39
CA SER A 835 -9.99 -9.56 82.32
C SER A 835 -8.85 -8.56 82.47
N ASP A 836 -9.01 -7.32 82.03
CA ASP A 836 -8.03 -6.25 82.18
C ASP A 836 -8.38 -5.23 83.30
N GLY A 837 -9.60 -5.30 83.85
CA GLY A 837 -10.01 -4.62 85.07
C GLY A 837 -10.53 -3.21 84.85
N ASP A 838 -10.93 -2.85 83.64
CA ASP A 838 -11.44 -1.52 83.29
C ASP A 838 -12.91 -1.29 83.68
N SER A 839 -13.55 -2.35 84.20
CA SER A 839 -14.92 -2.41 84.72
C SER A 839 -16.02 -2.51 83.66
N PHE A 840 -15.68 -2.73 82.41
CA PHE A 840 -16.58 -3.33 81.43
C PHE A 840 -16.32 -4.83 81.41
N TYR A 841 -17.39 -5.62 81.30
CA TYR A 841 -17.23 -7.06 81.05
C TYR A 841 -17.00 -7.25 79.55
N TRP A 842 -16.47 -8.42 79.17
CA TRP A 842 -16.01 -8.66 77.81
C TRP A 842 -17.02 -8.45 76.68
N PHE A 843 -18.30 -8.36 77.01
CA PHE A 843 -19.40 -8.13 76.08
C PHE A 843 -19.87 -6.67 75.99
N GLU A 844 -19.48 -5.80 76.94
CA GLU A 844 -19.68 -4.34 76.87
C GLU A 844 -18.44 -3.62 76.30
N ASP A 845 -17.31 -4.34 76.28
CA ASP A 845 -16.02 -3.90 75.79
C ASP A 845 -15.75 -4.51 74.40
N CYS A 846 -15.45 -3.68 73.39
CA CYS A 846 -15.08 -4.20 72.08
C CYS A 846 -13.69 -4.88 72.07
N ASN A 847 -12.88 -4.77 73.14
CA ASN A 847 -11.68 -5.56 73.40
C ASN A 847 -11.29 -5.70 74.89
N ASP A 848 -11.92 -6.64 75.61
CA ASP A 848 -11.76 -6.96 77.05
C ASP A 848 -10.37 -7.42 77.55
N SER A 849 -9.40 -7.43 76.65
CA SER A 849 -8.01 -7.78 76.98
C SER A 849 -7.08 -6.58 76.91
N ASN A 850 -7.61 -5.41 76.54
CA ASN A 850 -6.88 -4.19 76.27
C ASN A 850 -7.63 -2.93 76.77
N GLU A 851 -7.26 -2.49 77.97
CA GLU A 851 -7.78 -1.31 78.69
C GLU A 851 -7.81 0.04 77.93
N TYR A 852 -7.31 0.08 76.68
CA TYR A 852 -7.24 1.25 75.81
C TYR A 852 -8.23 1.20 74.62
N ILE A 853 -9.08 0.18 74.50
CA ILE A 853 -10.15 0.11 73.51
C ILE A 853 -11.42 -0.15 74.30
N ASN A 854 -12.24 0.88 74.51
CA ASN A 854 -13.51 0.79 75.22
C ASN A 854 -14.34 2.03 74.91
N PRO A 855 -15.64 2.04 75.26
CA PRO A 855 -16.57 3.11 74.86
C PRO A 855 -16.23 4.56 75.26
N ASP A 856 -15.18 4.79 76.05
CA ASP A 856 -14.78 6.10 76.59
C ASP A 856 -13.41 6.63 76.03
N MET A 857 -12.81 5.97 75.02
CA MET A 857 -11.48 6.31 74.48
C MET A 857 -11.46 7.38 73.35
N GLU A 858 -10.28 7.93 72.98
CA GLU A 858 -10.08 8.87 71.86
C GLU A 858 -9.46 8.13 70.65
N GLU A 859 -9.97 8.36 69.44
CA GLU A 859 -9.53 7.69 68.19
C GLU A 859 -8.08 7.99 67.78
N SER A 860 -7.42 6.97 67.24
CA SER A 860 -6.08 6.97 66.66
C SER A 860 -6.14 6.33 65.27
N LEU A 861 -5.45 6.89 64.26
CA LEU A 861 -5.43 6.38 62.87
C LEU A 861 -4.77 4.99 62.78
N ASP A 862 -5.49 3.96 63.20
CA ASP A 862 -5.03 2.58 63.30
C ASP A 862 -6.07 1.57 62.78
N GLY A 863 -7.16 2.07 62.18
CA GLY A 863 -8.20 1.25 61.56
C GLY A 863 -9.08 0.53 62.57
N VAL A 864 -8.92 0.83 63.86
CA VAL A 864 -9.71 0.29 64.95
C VAL A 864 -10.55 1.41 65.53
N ASP A 865 -11.85 1.17 65.63
CA ASP A 865 -12.78 2.01 66.39
C ASP A 865 -12.41 1.93 67.88
N ASN A 866 -11.51 2.80 68.33
CA ASN A 866 -10.95 2.74 69.67
C ASN A 866 -12.00 3.06 70.75
N ASN A 867 -13.02 3.83 70.39
CA ASN A 867 -14.09 4.30 71.26
C ASN A 867 -15.41 3.52 71.10
N CYS A 868 -15.40 2.44 70.32
CA CYS A 868 -16.52 1.54 70.05
C CYS A 868 -17.83 2.25 69.58
N ASP A 869 -17.76 3.39 68.87
CA ASP A 869 -18.92 4.15 68.37
C ASP A 869 -19.37 3.81 66.95
N GLN A 870 -18.69 2.86 66.32
CA GLN A 870 -18.88 2.31 64.97
C GLN A 870 -18.39 3.21 63.83
N SER A 871 -17.68 4.29 64.14
CA SER A 871 -16.93 5.10 63.18
C SER A 871 -15.44 4.79 63.35
N ILE A 872 -14.73 4.63 62.24
CA ILE A 872 -13.30 4.33 62.26
C ILE A 872 -12.56 5.58 61.77
N ASP A 873 -11.64 6.11 62.58
CA ASP A 873 -10.66 7.14 62.24
C ASP A 873 -11.21 8.50 61.75
N GLU A 874 -12.36 8.97 62.25
CA GLU A 874 -13.10 10.10 61.67
C GLU A 874 -12.46 11.51 61.83
N GLY A 875 -11.26 11.60 62.40
CA GLY A 875 -10.50 12.83 62.65
C GLY A 875 -9.43 13.20 61.61
N PHE A 876 -9.14 12.33 60.63
CA PHE A 876 -7.90 12.39 59.81
C PHE A 876 -8.12 12.78 58.33
N PHE A 877 -9.36 13.07 57.91
CA PHE A 877 -9.72 13.34 56.49
C PHE A 877 -9.08 14.58 55.83
N ASP A 878 -8.56 15.54 56.60
CA ASP A 878 -8.03 16.83 56.10
C ASP A 878 -6.54 17.05 56.49
N SER A 879 -5.86 16.04 57.05
CA SER A 879 -4.45 16.12 57.43
C SER A 879 -3.54 15.48 56.38
N ASP A 880 -2.36 16.06 56.20
CA ASP A 880 -1.26 15.61 55.32
C ASP A 880 0.02 15.81 56.15
N ALA A 881 0.51 14.74 56.77
CA ALA A 881 1.51 14.82 57.83
C ALA A 881 2.95 14.82 57.31
N ASP A 882 3.23 14.23 56.15
CA ASP A 882 4.57 14.18 55.54
C ASP A 882 4.78 15.17 54.36
N ASN A 883 3.73 15.83 53.89
CA ASN A 883 3.71 16.88 52.85
C ASN A 883 4.14 16.42 51.46
N ASP A 884 3.78 15.21 51.07
CA ASP A 884 3.88 14.75 49.69
C ASP A 884 2.66 15.16 48.82
N SER A 885 1.65 15.78 49.44
CA SER A 885 0.37 16.23 48.87
C SER A 885 -0.75 15.19 48.82
N LEU A 886 -0.56 14.02 49.41
CA LEU A 886 -1.58 13.01 49.71
C LEU A 886 -2.10 13.22 51.16
N PHE A 887 -3.36 12.85 51.45
CA PHE A 887 -3.95 13.08 52.79
C PHE A 887 -3.94 11.80 53.63
N ASP A 888 -3.60 11.91 54.92
CA ASP A 888 -3.36 10.80 55.85
C ASP A 888 -4.46 9.74 55.86
N TYR A 889 -5.73 10.17 55.79
CA TYR A 889 -6.85 9.25 55.76
C TYR A 889 -6.92 8.47 54.44
N ASP A 890 -6.68 9.13 53.30
CA ASP A 890 -6.69 8.49 51.98
C ASP A 890 -5.50 7.53 51.83
N GLU A 891 -4.36 7.92 52.40
CA GLU A 891 -3.16 7.09 52.53
C GLU A 891 -3.44 5.84 53.37
N PHE A 892 -3.94 5.99 54.59
CA PHE A 892 -4.16 4.85 55.47
C PHE A 892 -5.30 3.93 55.01
N THR A 893 -6.42 4.49 54.53
CA THR A 893 -7.64 3.71 54.28
C THR A 893 -7.84 3.27 52.84
N ASN A 894 -7.48 4.10 51.86
CA ASN A 894 -7.77 3.81 50.44
C ASN A 894 -6.53 3.38 49.67
N ARG A 895 -5.34 3.83 50.06
CA ARG A 895 -4.09 3.55 49.32
C ARG A 895 -3.11 2.68 50.09
N SER A 896 -3.33 2.52 51.40
CA SER A 896 -2.49 1.78 52.34
C SER A 896 -1.02 2.24 52.43
N THR A 897 -0.71 3.48 52.02
CA THR A 897 0.61 4.14 52.19
C THR A 897 0.81 4.59 53.64
N ASP A 898 2.06 4.79 54.07
CA ASP A 898 2.41 5.24 55.43
C ASP A 898 2.23 6.76 55.52
N PRO A 899 1.19 7.28 56.22
CA PRO A 899 0.87 8.71 56.28
C PRO A 899 1.95 9.64 56.85
N TYR A 900 3.05 9.06 57.34
CA TYR A 900 4.18 9.78 57.93
C TYR A 900 5.48 9.61 57.13
N ASN A 901 5.42 8.93 55.99
CA ASN A 901 6.56 8.68 55.13
C ASN A 901 6.21 8.97 53.67
N SER A 902 6.71 10.11 53.19
CA SER A 902 6.41 10.65 51.87
C SER A 902 6.88 9.81 50.66
N ASP A 903 7.43 8.62 50.89
CA ASP A 903 8.01 7.65 49.94
C ASP A 903 7.93 6.29 50.64
N THR A 904 6.72 5.73 50.66
CA THR A 904 6.34 4.56 51.46
C THR A 904 7.13 3.33 51.06
N ASP A 905 7.36 3.14 49.77
CA ASP A 905 8.04 1.97 49.24
C ASP A 905 9.57 2.14 49.14
N GLY A 906 10.06 3.38 49.30
CA GLY A 906 11.46 3.73 49.51
C GLY A 906 12.30 3.70 48.24
N ASP A 907 11.66 3.85 47.08
CA ASP A 907 12.29 3.78 45.78
C ASP A 907 12.84 5.15 45.30
N GLY A 908 12.44 6.23 45.99
CA GLY A 908 12.88 7.60 45.74
C GLY A 908 11.91 8.49 44.96
N LEU A 909 10.74 8.00 44.57
CA LEU A 909 9.57 8.80 44.21
C LEU A 909 8.75 9.11 45.46
N LEU A 910 7.95 10.18 45.43
CA LEU A 910 7.08 10.52 46.56
C LEU A 910 5.69 9.96 46.32
N ASP A 911 5.00 9.46 47.35
CA ASP A 911 3.70 8.78 47.16
C ASP A 911 2.67 9.69 46.45
N GLY A 912 2.65 10.98 46.80
CA GLY A 912 1.85 11.99 46.12
C GLY A 912 2.31 12.31 44.68
N GLU A 913 3.63 12.28 44.38
CA GLU A 913 4.15 12.41 43.01
C GLU A 913 3.72 11.20 42.16
N GLU A 914 3.71 10.01 42.75
CA GLU A 914 3.26 8.79 42.11
C GLU A 914 1.77 8.82 41.81
N VAL A 915 0.95 9.24 42.78
CA VAL A 915 -0.51 9.31 42.58
C VAL A 915 -0.92 10.42 41.61
N PHE A 916 -0.27 11.58 41.64
CA PHE A 916 -0.72 12.77 40.90
C PHE A 916 0.05 13.08 39.61
N GLU A 917 1.33 12.71 39.49
CA GLU A 917 2.17 13.05 38.33
C GLU A 917 2.48 11.83 37.45
N THR A 918 3.02 10.74 38.00
CA THR A 918 3.38 9.54 37.23
C THR A 918 2.22 8.54 37.09
N GLN A 919 1.21 8.64 37.97
CA GLN A 919 0.06 7.73 38.08
C GLN A 919 0.45 6.27 38.42
N THR A 920 1.55 6.07 39.14
CA THR A 920 2.06 4.78 39.59
C THR A 920 1.59 4.43 41.01
N ASN A 921 1.89 3.20 41.49
CA ASN A 921 1.36 2.72 42.77
C ASN A 921 2.39 2.90 43.89
N PRO A 922 2.16 3.84 44.84
CA PRO A 922 3.13 4.24 45.87
C PRO A 922 3.48 3.19 46.94
N LEU A 923 2.94 1.98 46.81
CA LEU A 923 3.27 0.83 47.64
C LEU A 923 4.20 -0.17 46.97
N ILE A 924 4.50 0.04 45.69
CA ILE A 924 5.22 -0.91 44.86
C ILE A 924 6.41 -0.18 44.28
N PRO A 925 7.64 -0.49 44.74
CA PRO A 925 8.83 0.22 44.28
C PRO A 925 8.91 0.24 42.75
N ASP A 926 8.87 1.44 42.17
CA ASP A 926 9.00 1.69 40.73
C ASP A 926 10.46 1.60 40.26
N LEU A 927 11.12 0.50 40.63
CA LEU A 927 12.55 0.28 40.37
C LEU A 927 12.82 0.23 38.87
N ASP A 928 13.83 0.98 38.44
CA ASP A 928 14.54 0.76 37.17
C ASP A 928 15.18 -0.64 37.21
N ASN A 929 14.46 -1.62 36.66
CA ASN A 929 14.75 -3.04 36.89
C ASN A 929 16.00 -3.50 36.13
N ASP A 930 16.30 -2.89 34.99
CA ASP A 930 17.48 -3.18 34.17
C ASP A 930 18.67 -2.22 34.37
N ASN A 931 18.46 -1.15 35.13
CA ASN A 931 19.44 -0.11 35.52
C ASN A 931 19.96 0.75 34.38
N ASP A 932 19.15 1.04 33.36
CA ASP A 932 19.53 1.87 32.23
C ASP A 932 19.32 3.39 32.47
N GLY A 933 18.61 3.74 33.54
CA GLY A 933 18.33 5.09 34.00
C GLY A 933 16.93 5.60 33.70
N PHE A 934 16.08 4.80 33.06
CA PHE A 934 14.65 5.03 32.93
C PHE A 934 13.90 4.06 33.86
N ARG A 935 12.70 4.45 34.30
CA ARG A 935 11.84 3.61 35.14
C ARG A 935 10.66 3.17 34.28
N TRP A 936 9.97 2.10 34.66
CA TRP A 936 8.92 1.47 33.84
C TRP A 936 7.79 2.36 33.32
N PHE A 937 7.57 3.54 33.89
CA PHE A 937 6.56 4.49 33.40
C PHE A 937 7.10 5.49 32.34
N LEU A 938 8.41 5.53 32.11
CA LEU A 938 9.10 6.25 31.01
C LEU A 938 9.81 5.30 30.06
N ASP A 939 9.90 4.03 30.44
CA ASP A 939 10.56 2.94 29.77
C ASP A 939 9.50 1.98 29.21
N CYS A 940 9.61 1.63 27.93
CA CYS A 940 8.61 0.80 27.27
C CYS A 940 8.77 -0.69 27.64
N ASP A 941 9.93 -1.12 28.13
CA ASP A 941 10.19 -2.46 28.69
C ASP A 941 11.32 -2.40 29.74
N ASP A 942 10.97 -1.99 30.96
CA ASP A 942 11.88 -1.78 32.11
C ASP A 942 12.67 -3.01 32.61
N ASN A 943 12.47 -4.16 31.97
CA ASN A 943 13.26 -5.36 32.21
C ASN A 943 14.36 -5.56 31.16
N ASP A 944 14.44 -4.69 30.16
CA ASP A 944 15.34 -4.74 29.03
C ASP A 944 15.97 -3.39 28.70
N SER A 945 17.19 -3.19 29.20
CA SER A 945 18.00 -1.97 29.00
C SER A 945 18.32 -1.61 27.54
N SER A 946 17.87 -2.42 26.58
CA SER A 946 17.94 -2.12 25.14
C SER A 946 16.68 -1.46 24.58
N VAL A 947 15.59 -1.39 25.34
CA VAL A 947 14.30 -0.80 24.97
C VAL A 947 14.04 0.40 25.88
N ALA A 948 14.54 1.58 25.52
CA ALA A 948 14.42 2.77 26.36
C ALA A 948 14.61 4.08 25.56
N PRO A 949 14.21 5.24 26.09
CA PRO A 949 14.35 6.51 25.38
C PRO A 949 15.77 6.76 24.82
N ASN A 950 15.86 7.01 23.50
CA ASN A 950 17.10 7.26 22.71
C ASN A 950 17.96 6.04 22.32
N GLN A 951 17.45 4.81 22.41
CA GLN A 951 18.13 3.64 21.84
C GLN A 951 18.08 3.63 20.30
N PRO A 952 18.98 2.88 19.62
CA PRO A 952 18.89 2.67 18.18
C PRO A 952 17.95 1.50 17.84
N GLU A 953 17.00 1.76 16.95
CA GLU A 953 16.02 0.77 16.46
C GLU A 953 16.67 -0.47 15.82
N ILE A 954 16.10 -1.63 16.10
CA ILE A 954 16.43 -2.96 15.58
C ILE A 954 15.13 -3.57 15.06
N TRP A 955 15.15 -4.26 13.91
CA TRP A 955 13.94 -4.82 13.29
C TRP A 955 13.33 -5.97 14.12
N ASN A 956 12.58 -5.62 15.16
CA ASN A 956 12.06 -6.54 16.18
C ASN A 956 10.60 -6.23 16.54
N GLY A 957 9.96 -5.25 15.89
CA GLY A 957 8.55 -4.92 16.08
C GLY A 957 8.28 -4.20 17.38
N ARG A 958 9.32 -3.64 18.00
CA ARG A 958 9.25 -2.85 19.22
C ARG A 958 9.72 -1.44 18.92
N ASP A 959 9.16 -0.49 19.65
CA ASP A 959 9.71 0.87 19.72
C ASP A 959 10.87 0.83 20.71
N ASP A 960 12.05 0.42 20.23
CA ASP A 960 13.25 0.28 21.06
C ASP A 960 13.62 1.63 21.70
N ASN A 961 13.26 2.75 21.07
CA ASN A 961 13.66 4.08 21.48
C ASN A 961 12.57 4.91 22.17
N CYS A 962 11.40 4.32 22.45
CA CYS A 962 10.27 4.91 23.16
C CYS A 962 9.79 6.26 22.60
N ASN A 963 9.85 6.45 21.27
CA ASN A 963 9.41 7.70 20.62
C ASN A 963 7.99 7.64 20.05
N GLY A 964 7.33 6.48 20.12
CA GLY A 964 6.01 6.20 19.57
C GLY A 964 6.02 5.69 18.12
N ALA A 965 7.18 5.41 17.53
CA ALA A 965 7.35 4.84 16.19
C ALA A 965 8.17 3.54 16.26
N ILE A 966 7.67 2.49 15.63
CA ILE A 966 8.25 1.14 15.69
C ILE A 966 9.19 0.94 14.50
N ASP A 967 10.39 0.38 14.73
CA ASP A 967 11.37 -0.02 13.71
C ASP A 967 11.74 1.12 12.71
N ASP A 968 11.80 2.36 13.21
CA ASP A 968 12.07 3.54 12.39
C ASP A 968 13.57 3.66 12.02
N GLY A 969 13.88 3.76 10.72
CA GLY A 969 15.26 3.90 10.25
C GLY A 969 16.09 2.61 10.16
N VAL A 970 15.47 1.41 10.25
CA VAL A 970 16.16 0.10 10.16
C VAL A 970 16.35 -0.42 8.72
N ASP A 971 17.52 -1.01 8.43
CA ASP A 971 17.83 -1.69 7.15
C ASP A 971 17.29 -3.14 7.13
N ARG A 972 16.00 -3.26 6.82
CA ARG A 972 15.24 -4.52 6.79
C ARG A 972 15.86 -5.61 5.91
N LEU A 973 16.55 -5.26 4.81
CA LEU A 973 17.16 -6.26 3.93
C LEU A 973 18.37 -6.96 4.57
N ALA A 974 19.09 -6.28 5.47
CA ALA A 974 20.28 -6.82 6.13
C ALA A 974 19.97 -7.99 7.09
N HIS A 975 18.73 -8.08 7.55
CA HIS A 975 18.26 -9.09 8.51
C HIS A 975 17.57 -10.29 7.84
N LEU A 976 17.47 -10.32 6.52
CA LEU A 976 16.87 -11.44 5.78
C LEU A 976 17.91 -12.47 5.37
N THR A 977 17.68 -13.71 5.76
CA THR A 977 18.35 -14.89 5.23
C THR A 977 17.43 -15.59 4.24
N GLN A 978 18.01 -16.25 3.24
CA GLN A 978 17.23 -16.90 2.20
C GLN A 978 17.72 -18.33 1.98
N THR A 979 16.80 -19.27 1.88
CA THR A 979 17.10 -20.66 1.58
C THR A 979 16.21 -21.10 0.41
N PRO A 980 16.77 -21.49 -0.73
CA PRO A 980 18.20 -21.53 -1.05
C PRO A 980 18.82 -20.14 -1.23
N ASN A 981 20.07 -19.97 -0.76
CA ASN A 981 20.87 -18.76 -0.96
C ASN A 981 21.09 -18.43 -2.45
N ASN A 982 20.98 -19.44 -3.32
CA ASN A 982 21.10 -19.29 -4.75
C ASN A 982 19.82 -18.64 -5.32
N ARG A 983 19.96 -17.44 -5.90
CA ARG A 983 18.86 -16.67 -6.51
C ARG A 983 18.38 -17.25 -7.83
N THR A 984 18.98 -18.32 -8.33
CA THR A 984 18.55 -18.94 -9.58
C THR A 984 18.44 -20.44 -9.41
N LEU A 985 17.22 -20.96 -9.58
CA LEU A 985 16.88 -22.35 -9.31
C LEU A 985 16.42 -23.05 -10.58
N PHE A 986 16.78 -24.33 -10.67
CA PHE A 986 16.39 -25.21 -11.76
C PHE A 986 15.67 -26.39 -11.13
N ILE A 987 14.35 -26.44 -11.28
CA ILE A 987 13.50 -27.45 -10.66
C ILE A 987 12.89 -28.32 -11.76
N ASN A 988 12.94 -29.64 -11.60
CA ASN A 988 12.17 -30.53 -12.47
C ASN A 988 10.71 -30.52 -12.00
N ALA A 989 9.87 -29.70 -12.61
CA ALA A 989 8.49 -29.49 -12.18
C ALA A 989 7.68 -30.79 -12.03
N THR A 990 7.99 -31.83 -12.80
CA THR A 990 7.27 -33.12 -12.77
C THR A 990 7.77 -34.11 -11.72
N ASP A 991 8.96 -33.91 -11.14
CA ASP A 991 9.59 -34.85 -10.19
C ASP A 991 10.04 -34.20 -8.87
N GLU A 992 10.27 -32.88 -8.85
CA GLU A 992 10.82 -32.13 -7.72
C GLU A 992 9.92 -30.93 -7.37
N PRO A 993 9.50 -30.77 -6.09
CA PRO A 993 8.81 -29.56 -5.65
C PRO A 993 9.79 -28.38 -5.57
N LEU A 994 9.28 -27.17 -5.77
CA LEU A 994 10.02 -25.94 -5.45
C LEU A 994 9.77 -25.61 -3.98
N GLU A 995 10.82 -25.38 -3.21
CA GLU A 995 10.74 -24.86 -1.85
C GLU A 995 11.62 -23.61 -1.76
N LEU A 996 11.01 -22.46 -1.45
CA LEU A 996 11.67 -21.19 -1.20
C LEU A 996 11.34 -20.77 0.22
N LEU A 997 12.37 -20.60 1.02
CA LEU A 997 12.28 -20.21 2.41
C LEU A 997 12.99 -18.88 2.62
N LEU A 998 12.35 -17.98 3.31
CA LEU A 998 12.95 -16.83 3.95
C LEU A 998 13.17 -17.16 5.41
N GLY A 999 14.34 -16.81 5.92
CA GLY A 999 14.62 -16.78 7.35
C GLY A 999 14.94 -15.36 7.77
N LEU A 1000 14.80 -15.07 9.05
CA LEU A 1000 15.27 -13.81 9.62
C LEU A 1000 16.46 -14.09 10.53
N ASP A 1001 17.49 -13.27 10.37
CA ASP A 1001 18.68 -13.22 11.23
C ASP A 1001 18.46 -12.15 12.31
N VAL A 1002 17.36 -12.28 13.05
CA VAL A 1002 17.17 -11.56 14.31
C VAL A 1002 17.66 -12.48 15.42
N MET A 1003 18.47 -11.94 16.32
CA MET A 1003 19.10 -12.72 17.39
C MET A 1003 18.04 -13.28 18.33
N THR A 1004 17.77 -14.57 18.16
CA THR A 1004 16.95 -15.47 19.00
C THR A 1004 15.46 -15.54 18.66
N ALA A 1005 15.01 -16.76 18.37
CA ALA A 1005 13.65 -17.14 17.97
C ALA A 1005 12.59 -17.02 19.08
N TYR A 1006 12.82 -16.17 20.09
CA TYR A 1006 11.90 -15.92 21.21
C TYR A 1006 11.22 -14.55 21.10
N GLU A 1007 11.82 -13.57 20.41
CA GLU A 1007 11.26 -12.22 20.22
C GLU A 1007 10.19 -12.16 19.12
N PHE A 1008 10.19 -13.14 18.22
CA PHE A 1008 9.17 -13.28 17.17
C PHE A 1008 7.75 -13.51 17.70
N GLN A 1009 7.61 -13.89 18.98
CA GLN A 1009 6.30 -14.21 19.55
C GLN A 1009 5.54 -12.99 20.08
N ASN A 1010 6.15 -11.81 20.23
CA ASN A 1010 5.55 -10.71 20.99
C ASN A 1010 5.69 -9.29 20.39
N GLY A 1011 5.87 -9.10 19.08
CA GLY A 1011 5.85 -7.71 18.54
C GLY A 1011 5.99 -7.52 17.03
N LEU A 1012 6.74 -8.37 16.34
CA LEU A 1012 7.01 -8.20 14.90
C LEU A 1012 6.06 -9.04 14.03
N THR A 1013 4.97 -8.43 13.58
CA THR A 1013 4.08 -9.02 12.56
C THR A 1013 4.66 -8.75 11.18
N LEU A 1014 5.07 -9.82 10.47
CA LEU A 1014 5.62 -9.73 9.13
C LEU A 1014 4.70 -10.39 8.12
N ASN A 1015 4.16 -9.59 7.22
CA ASN A 1015 3.54 -10.12 6.01
C ASN A 1015 4.63 -10.53 5.03
N VAL A 1016 4.52 -11.73 4.48
CA VAL A 1016 5.47 -12.26 3.50
C VAL A 1016 4.69 -12.68 2.27
N GLU A 1017 4.63 -11.81 1.27
CA GLU A 1017 3.93 -12.08 0.02
C GLU A 1017 4.90 -12.65 -1.02
N TRP A 1018 4.54 -13.75 -1.67
CA TRP A 1018 5.28 -14.28 -2.82
C TRP A 1018 4.63 -13.83 -4.11
N ILE A 1019 5.41 -13.20 -4.97
CA ILE A 1019 4.99 -12.67 -6.27
C ILE A 1019 5.75 -13.42 -7.36
N ARG A 1020 5.04 -14.05 -8.30
CA ARG A 1020 5.63 -14.66 -9.50
C ARG A 1020 5.36 -13.83 -10.74
N ASN A 1021 6.41 -13.25 -11.32
CA ASN A 1021 6.33 -12.41 -12.53
C ASN A 1021 5.26 -11.30 -12.44
N GLY A 1022 5.09 -10.72 -11.25
CA GLY A 1022 4.12 -9.64 -10.99
C GLY A 1022 2.74 -10.09 -10.52
N THR A 1023 2.50 -11.40 -10.35
CA THR A 1023 1.23 -11.93 -9.80
C THR A 1023 1.47 -12.54 -8.42
N SER A 1024 0.66 -12.17 -7.42
CA SER A 1024 0.70 -12.79 -6.08
C SER A 1024 0.36 -14.29 -6.16
N ILE A 1025 1.10 -15.13 -5.45
CA ILE A 1025 1.01 -16.59 -5.53
C ILE A 1025 1.00 -17.29 -4.17
N GLY A 1026 1.01 -16.55 -3.06
CA GLY A 1026 0.84 -17.09 -1.71
C GLY A 1026 1.64 -16.33 -0.67
N ASN A 1027 1.33 -16.58 0.59
CA ASN A 1027 1.90 -15.85 1.72
C ASN A 1027 2.69 -16.78 2.66
N GLY A 1028 3.51 -16.19 3.54
CA GLY A 1028 4.28 -16.88 4.59
C GLY A 1028 5.75 -17.13 4.24
N PHE A 1029 6.58 -17.41 5.25
CA PHE A 1029 8.05 -17.51 5.08
C PHE A 1029 8.51 -18.67 4.19
N LEU A 1030 7.67 -19.68 3.99
CA LEU A 1030 7.95 -20.84 3.14
C LEU A 1030 6.95 -20.90 1.99
N PHE A 1031 7.41 -20.65 0.79
CA PHE A 1031 6.67 -20.96 -0.42
C PHE A 1031 7.02 -22.35 -0.92
N THR A 1032 6.02 -23.22 -1.07
CA THR A 1032 6.18 -24.51 -1.73
C THR A 1032 5.28 -24.63 -2.95
N ALA A 1033 5.85 -25.07 -4.07
CA ALA A 1033 5.06 -25.48 -5.24
C ALA A 1033 5.20 -27.00 -5.42
N PRO A 1034 4.08 -27.76 -5.38
CA PRO A 1034 4.11 -29.20 -5.55
C PRO A 1034 4.52 -29.59 -6.97
N VAL A 1035 4.85 -30.88 -7.14
CA VAL A 1035 5.15 -31.43 -8.46
C VAL A 1035 3.92 -31.35 -9.37
N VAL A 1036 4.13 -30.90 -10.60
CA VAL A 1036 3.12 -30.63 -11.62
C VAL A 1036 2.73 -31.92 -12.35
N ASP A 1037 1.45 -32.29 -12.36
CA ASP A 1037 0.92 -33.41 -13.15
C ASP A 1037 0.33 -32.94 -14.49
N CYS A 1038 1.08 -33.13 -15.57
CA CYS A 1038 0.65 -32.69 -16.90
C CYS A 1038 -0.50 -33.48 -17.52
N VAL A 1039 -1.01 -34.53 -16.87
CA VAL A 1039 -2.20 -35.29 -17.29
C VAL A 1039 -3.49 -34.73 -16.66
N ALA A 1040 -3.41 -34.13 -15.47
CA ALA A 1040 -4.54 -33.56 -14.73
C ALA A 1040 -4.18 -32.14 -14.24
N GLN A 1041 -4.26 -31.16 -15.15
CA GLN A 1041 -3.87 -29.77 -14.91
C GLN A 1041 -4.97 -29.03 -14.13
N ASN A 1042 -4.68 -28.55 -12.92
CA ASN A 1042 -5.67 -27.96 -12.02
C ASN A 1042 -5.58 -26.43 -11.91
N SER A 1043 -4.46 -25.81 -12.30
CA SER A 1043 -4.31 -24.34 -12.33
C SER A 1043 -3.84 -23.82 -13.70
N THR A 1044 -4.09 -22.53 -13.97
CA THR A 1044 -3.66 -21.86 -15.21
C THR A 1044 -2.14 -21.89 -15.38
N PHE A 1045 -1.39 -21.80 -14.28
CA PHE A 1045 0.07 -21.90 -14.29
C PHE A 1045 0.57 -23.31 -14.57
N GLU A 1046 -0.06 -24.36 -14.04
CA GLU A 1046 0.28 -25.74 -14.40
C GLU A 1046 -0.03 -26.03 -15.87
N GLN A 1047 -1.13 -25.49 -16.41
CA GLN A 1047 -1.44 -25.59 -17.84
C GLN A 1047 -0.38 -24.88 -18.69
N GLU A 1048 0.16 -23.76 -18.22
CA GLU A 1048 1.25 -23.04 -18.85
C GLU A 1048 2.55 -23.84 -18.82
N LEU A 1049 2.98 -24.31 -17.65
CA LEU A 1049 4.17 -25.15 -17.48
C LEU A 1049 4.07 -26.41 -18.33
N CYS A 1050 2.92 -27.10 -18.31
CA CYS A 1050 2.69 -28.33 -19.07
C CYS A 1050 2.52 -28.14 -20.58
N ARG A 1051 2.41 -26.91 -21.09
CA ARG A 1051 2.55 -26.65 -22.53
C ARG A 1051 4.00 -26.74 -22.98
N TYR A 1052 4.96 -26.61 -22.07
CA TYR A 1052 6.37 -26.83 -22.33
C TYR A 1052 6.72 -28.32 -22.19
N ASN A 1053 7.56 -28.82 -23.10
CA ASN A 1053 8.19 -30.14 -23.00
C ASN A 1053 9.71 -29.91 -22.96
N GLY A 1054 10.24 -29.80 -21.75
CA GLY A 1054 11.58 -29.27 -21.46
C GLY A 1054 11.54 -28.04 -20.57
N GLN A 1055 12.62 -27.24 -20.60
CA GLN A 1055 12.83 -26.12 -19.70
C GLN A 1055 12.03 -24.88 -20.10
N THR A 1056 11.35 -24.24 -19.13
CA THR A 1056 10.56 -23.02 -19.30
C THR A 1056 11.43 -21.76 -19.32
N ALA A 1057 10.85 -20.63 -19.71
CA ALA A 1057 11.39 -19.30 -19.43
C ALA A 1057 11.49 -19.05 -17.90
N PRO A 1058 12.33 -18.10 -17.44
CA PRO A 1058 12.46 -17.83 -16.01
C PRO A 1058 11.18 -17.24 -15.45
N TYR A 1059 10.73 -17.79 -14.34
CA TYR A 1059 9.73 -17.17 -13.49
C TYR A 1059 10.43 -16.49 -12.32
N ARG A 1060 10.23 -15.19 -12.17
CA ARG A 1060 10.77 -14.42 -11.05
C ARG A 1060 9.82 -14.52 -9.87
N TYR A 1061 10.22 -15.26 -8.86
CA TYR A 1061 9.57 -15.36 -7.56
C TYR A 1061 10.18 -14.32 -6.64
N THR A 1062 9.46 -13.25 -6.32
CA THR A 1062 9.87 -12.24 -5.35
C THR A 1062 9.09 -12.46 -4.08
N ALA A 1063 9.76 -12.76 -2.98
CA ALA A 1063 9.12 -12.58 -1.69
C ALA A 1063 9.28 -11.13 -1.25
N VAL A 1064 8.17 -10.48 -0.90
CA VAL A 1064 8.14 -9.17 -0.28
C VAL A 1064 7.82 -9.42 1.18
N ILE A 1065 8.77 -9.13 2.07
CA ILE A 1065 8.54 -9.12 3.51
C ILE A 1065 8.24 -7.69 3.90
N SER A 1066 7.08 -7.45 4.49
CA SER A 1066 6.66 -6.14 4.95
C SER A 1066 6.14 -6.21 6.38
N ASP A 1067 6.43 -5.17 7.14
CA ASP A 1067 5.73 -4.80 8.37
C ASP A 1067 4.85 -3.57 8.10
N ASP A 1068 4.13 -3.11 9.13
CA ASP A 1068 3.25 -1.93 9.06
C ASP A 1068 4.00 -0.61 8.76
N GLN A 1069 5.34 -0.61 8.74
CA GLN A 1069 6.20 0.57 8.64
C GLN A 1069 7.12 0.56 7.40
N GLY A 1070 7.25 -0.57 6.68
CA GLY A 1070 8.08 -0.69 5.49
C GLY A 1070 8.23 -2.11 4.94
N SER A 1071 8.91 -2.26 3.79
CA SER A 1071 9.08 -3.56 3.14
C SER A 1071 10.49 -3.80 2.56
N ALA A 1072 10.90 -5.05 2.56
CA ALA A 1072 12.13 -5.55 1.95
C ALA A 1072 11.81 -6.73 1.04
N ASN A 1073 12.37 -6.74 -0.17
CA ASN A 1073 12.07 -7.77 -1.15
C ASN A 1073 13.29 -8.60 -1.55
N VAL A 1074 12.99 -9.86 -1.86
CA VAL A 1074 13.95 -10.93 -2.02
C VAL A 1074 13.53 -11.75 -3.24
N SER A 1075 14.24 -11.62 -4.37
CA SER A 1075 13.86 -12.31 -5.61
C SER A 1075 14.70 -13.56 -5.92
N TRP A 1076 14.04 -14.63 -6.33
CA TRP A 1076 14.58 -15.80 -6.99
C TRP A 1076 14.07 -15.90 -8.42
N THR A 1077 14.88 -16.46 -9.29
CA THR A 1077 14.56 -16.78 -10.66
C THR A 1077 14.49 -18.29 -10.80
N VAL A 1078 13.29 -18.84 -10.99
CA VAL A 1078 13.07 -20.29 -11.07
C VAL A 1078 12.80 -20.70 -12.50
N TYR A 1079 13.56 -21.69 -12.96
CA TYR A 1079 13.38 -22.37 -14.23
C TYR A 1079 12.79 -23.76 -13.98
N TYR A 1080 11.62 -24.01 -14.54
CA TYR A 1080 10.98 -25.32 -14.46
C TYR A 1080 11.37 -26.18 -15.66
N ASN A 1081 11.75 -27.43 -15.43
CA ASN A 1081 11.90 -28.43 -16.47
C ASN A 1081 10.70 -29.38 -16.39
N VAL A 1082 9.85 -29.39 -17.41
CA VAL A 1082 8.58 -30.14 -17.40
C VAL A 1082 8.72 -31.31 -18.36
N TRP A 1083 8.70 -32.53 -17.83
CA TRP A 1083 8.83 -33.74 -18.65
C TRP A 1083 7.47 -34.30 -19.03
N GLN A 1084 7.16 -34.28 -20.32
CA GLN A 1084 6.03 -35.05 -20.83
C GLN A 1084 6.50 -36.46 -21.18
N PRO A 1085 5.82 -37.54 -20.73
CA PRO A 1085 6.12 -38.86 -21.23
C PRO A 1085 5.87 -38.93 -22.74
N GLU A 1086 6.94 -38.99 -23.54
CA GLU A 1086 6.87 -39.20 -24.98
C GLU A 1086 6.10 -40.50 -25.28
N GLU A 1087 5.05 -40.40 -26.12
CA GLU A 1087 4.41 -41.58 -26.68
C GLU A 1087 5.46 -42.45 -27.39
N ASP A 1088 5.68 -43.62 -26.81
CA ASP A 1088 6.53 -44.69 -27.28
C ASP A 1088 6.19 -45.03 -28.75
N THR A 1089 6.92 -44.44 -29.70
CA THR A 1089 6.81 -44.77 -31.14
C THR A 1089 7.54 -46.08 -31.43
N SER A 1090 7.06 -47.15 -30.81
CA SER A 1090 7.33 -48.50 -31.29
C SER A 1090 6.56 -48.73 -32.60
N SER A 1091 7.31 -48.94 -33.67
CA SER A 1091 6.79 -49.42 -34.95
C SER A 1091 6.11 -50.79 -34.82
N SER A 1092 4.84 -50.77 -34.41
CA SER A 1092 3.87 -51.79 -34.77
C SER A 1092 3.33 -51.45 -36.15
N LEU A 1093 3.72 -52.26 -37.14
CA LEU A 1093 3.03 -52.40 -38.41
C LEU A 1093 1.50 -52.39 -38.19
N VAL A 1094 0.83 -51.29 -38.56
CA VAL A 1094 -0.59 -51.09 -38.93
C VAL A 1094 -1.00 -49.68 -38.48
N GLN A 1095 -0.63 -48.66 -39.25
CA GLN A 1095 -1.49 -47.50 -39.57
C GLN A 1095 -0.80 -46.55 -40.56
N GLU A 1096 -0.27 -47.10 -41.65
CA GLU A 1096 -0.48 -46.40 -42.93
C GLU A 1096 -2.00 -46.32 -43.14
N TYR A 1097 -2.51 -45.19 -43.64
CA TYR A 1097 -3.89 -44.91 -44.07
C TYR A 1097 -4.88 -44.37 -43.02
N SER A 1098 -4.75 -43.11 -42.61
CA SER A 1098 -5.89 -42.34 -42.04
C SER A 1098 -6.04 -40.91 -42.55
N VAL A 1099 -4.99 -40.24 -43.03
CA VAL A 1099 -5.15 -38.98 -43.82
C VAL A 1099 -5.64 -39.26 -45.26
N ALA A 1100 -5.58 -40.52 -45.70
CA ALA A 1100 -6.24 -40.99 -46.92
C ALA A 1100 -7.76 -41.24 -46.77
N ILE A 1101 -8.34 -41.09 -45.57
CA ILE A 1101 -9.77 -41.36 -45.31
C ILE A 1101 -10.57 -40.06 -45.09
N GLY A 1102 -9.97 -39.00 -44.53
CA GLY A 1102 -10.63 -37.69 -44.38
C GLY A 1102 -10.73 -36.88 -45.69
N LEU A 1103 -9.66 -36.83 -46.47
CA LEU A 1103 -9.65 -36.22 -47.81
C LEU A 1103 -10.42 -37.08 -48.85
N GLY A 1104 -10.58 -38.38 -48.56
CA GLY A 1104 -11.46 -39.28 -49.31
C GLY A 1104 -12.95 -39.03 -49.04
N ALA A 1105 -13.35 -38.66 -47.83
CA ALA A 1105 -14.76 -38.42 -47.50
C ALA A 1105 -15.31 -37.14 -48.14
N VAL A 1106 -14.52 -36.08 -48.24
CA VAL A 1106 -14.92 -34.82 -48.89
C VAL A 1106 -14.98 -34.98 -50.42
N ILE A 1107 -14.06 -35.76 -51.01
CA ILE A 1107 -14.06 -36.06 -52.45
C ILE A 1107 -15.13 -37.12 -52.83
N VAL A 1108 -15.48 -38.04 -51.94
CA VAL A 1108 -16.54 -39.05 -52.16
C VAL A 1108 -17.94 -38.46 -51.99
N VAL A 1109 -18.17 -37.50 -51.08
CA VAL A 1109 -19.47 -36.79 -51.01
C VAL A 1109 -19.68 -35.90 -52.24
N LEU A 1110 -18.62 -35.24 -52.75
CA LEU A 1110 -18.67 -34.48 -54.01
C LEU A 1110 -18.78 -35.37 -55.26
N LEU A 1111 -18.20 -36.58 -55.28
CA LEU A 1111 -18.33 -37.54 -56.38
C LEU A 1111 -19.64 -38.34 -56.35
N VAL A 1112 -20.26 -38.58 -55.19
CA VAL A 1112 -21.57 -39.24 -55.07
C VAL A 1112 -22.70 -38.31 -55.55
N ILE A 1113 -22.55 -37.00 -55.37
CA ILE A 1113 -23.43 -35.98 -55.98
C ILE A 1113 -23.23 -35.92 -57.51
N LEU A 1114 -22.02 -36.15 -58.02
CA LEU A 1114 -21.72 -36.20 -59.46
C LEU A 1114 -22.03 -37.54 -60.16
N ILE A 1115 -22.24 -38.65 -59.43
CA ILE A 1115 -22.38 -40.01 -60.00
C ILE A 1115 -23.83 -40.54 -59.96
N LEU A 1116 -24.74 -40.00 -59.13
CA LEU A 1116 -26.14 -40.45 -59.13
C LEU A 1116 -26.98 -39.99 -60.32
N GLN A 1117 -26.40 -39.34 -61.33
CA GLN A 1117 -27.10 -39.07 -62.60
C GLN A 1117 -26.29 -39.50 -63.83
N ARG A 1118 -26.01 -40.80 -63.95
CA ARG A 1118 -25.69 -41.40 -65.25
C ARG A 1118 -26.94 -41.93 -65.96
N ARG A 1119 -27.26 -41.22 -67.06
CA ARG A 1119 -27.87 -41.68 -68.33
C ARG A 1119 -29.40 -41.74 -68.41
N ARG A 1120 -29.97 -40.86 -69.24
CA ARG A 1120 -30.43 -41.15 -70.62
C ARG A 1120 -30.77 -39.85 -71.40
N PRO A 1121 -30.75 -39.88 -72.75
CA PRO A 1121 -30.70 -38.68 -73.60
C PRO A 1121 -32.09 -38.33 -74.19
N PRO A 1122 -32.17 -37.33 -75.09
CA PRO A 1122 -32.71 -35.99 -74.85
C PRO A 1122 -34.18 -35.83 -75.28
N GLU A 1123 -34.96 -34.98 -74.61
CA GLU A 1123 -36.05 -34.26 -75.29
C GLU A 1123 -36.51 -32.98 -74.55
N GLN A 1124 -37.05 -32.10 -75.38
CA GLN A 1124 -37.49 -30.71 -75.27
C GLN A 1124 -38.26 -30.18 -74.04
N GLN A 1125 -38.02 -28.87 -73.82
CA GLN A 1125 -39.00 -27.79 -73.59
C GLN A 1125 -39.64 -27.55 -72.20
N THR A 1126 -39.34 -26.33 -71.71
CA THR A 1126 -40.27 -25.27 -71.25
C THR A 1126 -40.92 -25.24 -69.85
N PHE A 1127 -40.65 -24.10 -69.18
CA PHE A 1127 -41.56 -23.16 -68.49
C PHE A 1127 -42.07 -23.40 -67.05
N THR A 1128 -42.09 -22.25 -66.33
CA THR A 1128 -42.93 -21.81 -65.17
C THR A 1128 -42.70 -22.50 -63.82
N ASP A 1129 -42.94 -21.91 -62.64
CA ASP A 1129 -43.14 -20.58 -62.01
C ASP A 1129 -43.49 -20.95 -60.53
N GLU A 1130 -43.61 -19.98 -59.64
CA GLU A 1130 -44.22 -20.04 -58.30
C GLU A 1130 -43.41 -20.61 -57.12
N GLN A 1131 -43.55 -20.13 -55.87
CA GLN A 1131 -43.95 -18.88 -55.23
C GLN A 1131 -43.86 -19.10 -53.69
N VAL A 1132 -43.48 -18.06 -52.93
CA VAL A 1132 -44.14 -17.57 -51.68
C VAL A 1132 -43.98 -18.33 -50.33
N GLN A 1133 -43.15 -17.71 -49.44
CA GLN A 1133 -43.46 -17.08 -48.10
C GLN A 1133 -43.92 -17.95 -46.88
N PRO A 1134 -44.02 -17.40 -45.63
CA PRO A 1134 -43.01 -16.79 -44.74
C PRO A 1134 -43.28 -17.08 -43.21
N PHE A 1135 -42.78 -16.21 -42.30
CA PHE A 1135 -43.03 -15.98 -40.85
C PHE A 1135 -41.96 -16.54 -39.87
N SER A 1136 -41.70 -15.94 -38.70
CA SER A 1136 -41.43 -14.57 -38.18
C SER A 1136 -41.19 -14.72 -36.66
N ASN A 1137 -40.42 -13.81 -36.04
CA ASN A 1137 -40.65 -13.17 -34.71
C ASN A 1137 -39.36 -13.01 -33.89
N VAL A 1138 -38.86 -11.76 -33.79
CA VAL A 1138 -38.38 -11.10 -32.56
C VAL A 1138 -38.60 -9.57 -32.72
N PRO A 1139 -39.14 -8.84 -31.72
CA PRO A 1139 -39.30 -7.37 -31.67
C PRO A 1139 -38.07 -6.69 -31.03
N GLY A 1140 -37.74 -5.39 -31.12
CA GLY A 1140 -38.30 -4.17 -31.70
C GLY A 1140 -37.74 -2.98 -30.89
N ALA A 1141 -36.84 -2.17 -31.47
CA ALA A 1141 -36.18 -1.02 -30.83
C ALA A 1141 -37.07 0.25 -30.77
N PRO A 1142 -36.79 1.23 -29.88
CA PRO A 1142 -37.52 2.49 -29.83
C PRO A 1142 -37.09 3.47 -30.94
N ASN A 1143 -38.04 4.29 -31.34
CA ASN A 1143 -38.04 5.14 -32.53
C ASN A 1143 -37.64 6.59 -32.18
N LEU A 1144 -36.74 7.17 -32.98
CA LEU A 1144 -36.54 8.61 -33.12
C LEU A 1144 -37.34 9.08 -34.34
N ASP A 1145 -38.33 9.94 -34.12
CA ASP A 1145 -38.61 11.06 -35.03
C ASP A 1145 -39.76 11.92 -34.51
N LEU A 1146 -39.46 13.20 -34.30
CA LEU A 1146 -40.13 14.34 -34.94
C LEU A 1146 -39.74 15.61 -34.17
N PHE A 1147 -39.04 16.55 -34.80
CA PHE A 1147 -39.59 17.89 -34.97
C PHE A 1147 -38.98 18.59 -36.19
N LYS A 1148 -39.87 19.32 -36.85
CA LYS A 1148 -39.65 20.32 -37.89
C LYS A 1148 -38.99 21.57 -37.34
#